data_AF-A0A9Q7THN2-F1
#
_entry.id   AF-A0A9Q7THN2-F1
#
_cell.length_a   1.000
_cell.length_b   1.000
_cell.length_c   1.000
_cell.angle_alpha   90.00
_cell.angle_beta   90.00
_cell.angle_gamma   90.00
#
_symmetry.space_group_name_H-M   'P 1'
#
loop_
_entity.id
_entity.type
_entity.pdbx_description
1 polymer ?
#
loop_
_entity_poly.entity_id
_entity_poly.type
_entity_poly.pdbx_seq_one_letter_code
_entity_poly.pdbx_strand_id
1 'polypeptide(L)'
;MCGIFAYINHLVEKDRKEVVDILVNGLARLEYRGYDSAGIAIDGDTERDTLVFKQVGKVAALRKHIDESPIDLRKVSISQMGLAHTRWATHGQPSPINCHPHRSDPTNEFTVVHNGIITNFRELRMVLEKRGFKFESETDTESVAILCKYLYDSAQGRKPDFTSLIKSVVKELEGAFSFVFKSVHFPGEVVVARRGSPLLIGVKTEKKLKVDFVDVELGGAVEETGFGDAGLLAPPGTDPSGPGSLTVPNANNKLLRSQSRAFLSEDGLPQPIEYFIASDAAAVVEHTKRVLYLEDDDVAHIAEGELHIHRLRRNDGLSSMRSIETLEMELAEIMKGSFDHFMQKEIYEQPDSVVNTMRGRVDFDKRQVKLGGLTAFLNTIRRCRRIVMTACGTSYHSCLATRAIFEELTEIPVSVELASDFLDRKTPIFRDDVCLFVSQSGETADTILALRYCLERGALCLGVVNTVGSTMSRETHCGIHINAGPEIGVASTKAYTSQYIALIMMAVQLSEDRISMTERRNAIIDGLHALPHQIKSILAQDKALQGLAHNTLAKERSLLIMGRGYQHATCLEGALKIKEVCYMHSEGILAGELKHGPLALIDESMPVILIMTKDSLYPKVQTALMQVTARKGQPIIICNDDDQDIKPGMKTIRVPRTVDCLQGLLTVVPLQLLSYHLAIAAGVDVDFPRNLAKSVTVE
;
A
#
# COMPACT_ATOMS: atom_id res chain seq x y z
N MET A 1 -4.50 1.77 -5.17
CA MET A 1 -4.92 2.61 -4.03
C MET A 1 -5.46 3.99 -4.41
N CYS A 2 -5.00 4.81 -5.36
CA CYS A 2 -5.19 6.29 -5.35
C CYS A 2 -4.17 7.01 -4.43
N GLY A 3 -3.90 8.27 -4.73
CA GLY A 3 -2.95 9.12 -4.02
C GLY A 3 -3.57 10.45 -3.63
N ILE A 4 -3.46 10.82 -2.35
CA ILE A 4 -3.76 12.17 -1.85
C ILE A 4 -2.44 12.88 -1.61
N PHE A 5 -2.36 14.14 -2.06
CA PHE A 5 -1.32 15.06 -1.65
C PHE A 5 -1.90 16.46 -1.44
N ALA A 6 -1.51 17.15 -0.37
CA ALA A 6 -1.85 18.54 -0.17
C ALA A 6 -0.65 19.31 0.38
N TYR A 7 -0.51 20.55 -0.08
CA TYR A 7 0.56 21.45 0.33
C TYR A 7 -0.04 22.70 0.95
N ILE A 8 0.50 23.04 2.11
CA ILE A 8 0.11 24.19 2.90
C ILE A 8 1.38 24.97 3.19
N ASN A 9 1.44 26.22 2.74
CA ASN A 9 2.45 27.18 3.19
C ASN A 9 1.80 28.22 4.10
N HIS A 10 2.40 28.50 5.25
CA HIS A 10 1.99 29.55 6.16
C HIS A 10 3.18 30.44 6.50
N LEU A 11 3.05 31.75 6.26
CA LEU A 11 4.13 32.73 6.37
C LEU A 11 5.40 32.36 5.57
N VAL A 12 5.22 31.65 4.46
CA VAL A 12 6.29 31.28 3.52
C VAL A 12 5.86 31.74 2.14
N GLU A 13 6.55 32.74 1.61
CA GLU A 13 6.26 33.32 0.31
C GLU A 13 6.49 32.30 -0.80
N LYS A 14 5.45 32.04 -1.60
CA LYS A 14 5.50 31.17 -2.77
C LYS A 14 4.73 31.79 -3.92
N ASP A 15 5.27 31.67 -5.13
CA ASP A 15 4.48 31.94 -6.31
C ASP A 15 3.57 30.77 -6.66
N ARG A 16 2.52 31.04 -7.44
CA ARG A 16 1.53 30.02 -7.84
C ARG A 16 2.20 28.89 -8.63
N LYS A 17 3.25 29.16 -9.40
CA LYS A 17 4.00 28.14 -10.15
C LYS A 17 4.66 27.15 -9.21
N GLU A 18 5.36 27.61 -8.18
CA GLU A 18 6.00 26.77 -7.18
C GLU A 18 4.98 25.88 -6.47
N VAL A 19 3.81 26.43 -6.11
CA VAL A 19 2.73 25.63 -5.47
C VAL A 19 2.24 24.54 -6.43
N VAL A 20 1.99 24.88 -7.69
CA VAL A 20 1.58 23.90 -8.71
C VAL A 20 2.65 22.84 -8.90
N ASP A 21 3.92 23.21 -8.99
CA ASP A 21 5.04 22.28 -9.17
C ASP A 21 5.16 21.33 -7.98
N ILE A 22 5.02 21.83 -6.74
CA ILE A 22 5.01 20.99 -5.53
C ILE A 22 3.85 19.98 -5.57
N LEU A 23 2.63 20.42 -5.89
CA LEU A 23 1.46 19.53 -5.96
C LEU A 23 1.62 18.46 -7.05
N VAL A 24 2.03 18.86 -8.25
CA VAL A 24 2.18 17.94 -9.39
C VAL A 24 3.33 16.97 -9.18
N ASN A 25 4.45 17.42 -8.59
CA ASN A 25 5.55 16.53 -8.22
C ASN A 25 5.13 15.54 -7.13
N GLY A 26 4.39 16.00 -6.12
CA GLY A 26 3.79 15.13 -5.11
C GLY A 26 2.89 14.06 -5.73
N LEU A 27 2.06 14.41 -6.72
CA LEU A 27 1.26 13.44 -7.48
C LEU A 27 2.12 12.47 -8.29
N ALA A 28 3.21 12.93 -8.91
CA ALA A 28 4.13 12.05 -9.63
C ALA A 28 4.75 11.00 -8.70
N ARG A 29 5.01 11.35 -7.43
CA ARG A 29 5.45 10.38 -6.40
C ARG A 29 4.37 9.37 -6.01
N LEU A 30 3.10 9.66 -6.28
CA LEU A 30 1.96 8.81 -5.95
C LEU A 30 1.32 8.11 -7.16
N GLU A 31 1.83 8.37 -8.37
CA GLU A 31 1.24 7.90 -9.62
C GLU A 31 1.18 6.36 -9.68
N TYR A 32 2.14 5.66 -9.08
CA TYR A 32 2.15 4.20 -8.98
C TYR A 32 0.96 3.62 -8.18
N ARG A 33 0.30 4.45 -7.36
CA ARG A 33 -0.89 4.06 -6.59
C ARG A 33 -2.19 4.19 -7.39
N GLY A 34 -2.20 5.01 -8.45
CA GLY A 34 -3.35 5.24 -9.33
C GLY A 34 -3.02 6.27 -10.41
N TYR A 35 -3.45 6.00 -11.66
CA TYR A 35 -3.03 6.76 -12.83
C TYR A 35 -4.10 6.82 -13.94
N ASP A 36 -5.36 6.50 -13.61
CA ASP A 36 -6.46 6.63 -14.57
C ASP A 36 -6.81 8.10 -14.80
N SER A 37 -6.60 8.93 -13.78
CA SER A 37 -6.81 10.38 -13.84
C SER A 37 -6.15 11.09 -12.66
N ALA A 38 -5.98 12.41 -12.78
CA ALA A 38 -5.43 13.26 -11.74
C ALA A 38 -6.07 14.66 -11.75
N GLY A 39 -5.96 15.36 -10.63
CA GLY A 39 -6.38 16.77 -10.55
C GLY A 39 -5.81 17.51 -9.35
N ILE A 40 -5.87 18.84 -9.40
CA ILE A 40 -5.47 19.74 -8.32
C ILE A 40 -6.52 20.83 -8.08
N ALA A 41 -6.53 21.37 -6.87
CA ALA A 41 -7.23 22.60 -6.53
C ALA A 41 -6.29 23.57 -5.80
N ILE A 42 -6.24 24.82 -6.23
CA ILE A 42 -5.39 25.87 -5.66
C ILE A 42 -6.19 27.15 -5.44
N ASP A 43 -5.67 28.08 -4.64
CA ASP A 43 -6.30 29.39 -4.44
C ASP A 43 -6.29 30.22 -5.72
N GLY A 44 -7.44 30.82 -6.01
CA GLY A 44 -7.65 31.68 -7.16
C GLY A 44 -7.12 33.10 -6.95
N ASP A 45 -7.65 34.03 -7.72
CA ASP A 45 -7.15 35.41 -7.69
C ASP A 45 -7.66 36.19 -6.47
N THR A 46 -8.73 35.72 -5.84
CA THR A 46 -9.25 36.24 -4.57
C THR A 46 -9.32 35.13 -3.52
N GLU A 47 -9.41 35.49 -2.24
CA GLU A 47 -9.56 34.52 -1.13
C GLU A 47 -10.85 33.69 -1.21
N ARG A 48 -11.82 34.12 -2.03
CA ARG A 48 -13.09 33.42 -2.25
C ARG A 48 -13.14 32.64 -3.56
N ASP A 49 -11.99 32.45 -4.19
CA ASP A 49 -11.87 31.78 -5.47
C ASP A 49 -10.98 30.54 -5.35
N THR A 50 -11.36 29.46 -6.02
CA THR A 50 -10.59 28.22 -6.06
C THR A 50 -10.55 27.71 -7.49
N LEU A 51 -9.33 27.60 -8.02
CA LEU A 51 -9.05 27.08 -9.35
C LEU A 51 -8.91 25.56 -9.26
N VAL A 52 -9.60 24.84 -10.14
CA VAL A 52 -9.61 23.36 -10.17
C VAL A 52 -9.20 22.89 -11.55
N PHE A 53 -8.18 22.04 -11.62
CA PHE A 53 -7.69 21.41 -12.85
C PHE A 53 -7.85 19.91 -12.74
N LYS A 54 -8.47 19.28 -13.74
CA LYS A 54 -8.77 17.84 -13.74
C LYS A 54 -8.52 17.27 -15.12
N GLN A 55 -7.78 16.16 -15.18
CA GLN A 55 -7.39 15.55 -16.44
C GLN A 55 -7.43 14.03 -16.34
N VAL A 56 -7.94 13.39 -17.39
CA VAL A 56 -7.89 11.92 -17.55
C VAL A 56 -6.50 11.51 -18.04
N GLY A 57 -6.01 10.40 -17.51
CA GLY A 57 -4.68 9.85 -17.77
C GLY A 57 -3.66 10.19 -16.70
N LYS A 58 -2.39 9.99 -17.07
CA LYS A 58 -1.21 10.18 -16.21
C LYS A 58 -1.04 11.65 -15.77
N VAL A 59 -0.28 11.86 -14.70
CA VAL A 59 0.04 13.19 -14.11
C VAL A 59 0.70 14.12 -15.13
N ALA A 60 1.47 13.58 -16.08
CA ALA A 60 2.05 14.37 -17.18
C ALA A 60 0.99 15.06 -18.06
N ALA A 61 -0.18 14.44 -18.25
CA ALA A 61 -1.29 15.05 -18.99
C ALA A 61 -1.90 16.22 -18.20
N LEU A 62 -2.03 16.08 -16.87
CA LEU A 62 -2.48 17.15 -15.99
C LEU A 62 -1.50 18.33 -16.01
N ARG A 63 -0.19 18.08 -15.93
CA ARG A 63 0.86 19.10 -16.04
C ARG A 63 0.69 19.92 -17.30
N LYS A 64 0.57 19.24 -18.45
CA LYS A 64 0.35 19.88 -19.76
C LYS A 64 -0.93 20.72 -19.78
N HIS A 65 -2.03 20.20 -19.23
CA HIS A 65 -3.30 20.92 -19.16
C HIS A 65 -3.18 22.23 -18.34
N ILE A 66 -2.45 22.20 -17.22
CA ILE A 66 -2.20 23.39 -16.39
C ILE A 66 -1.32 24.40 -17.14
N ASP A 67 -0.28 23.93 -17.84
CA ASP A 67 0.64 24.80 -18.59
C ASP A 67 -0.02 25.51 -19.78
N GLU A 68 -1.02 24.88 -20.39
CA GLU A 68 -1.81 25.44 -21.49
C GLU A 68 -2.94 26.37 -21.01
N SER A 69 -3.20 26.44 -19.70
CA SER A 69 -4.29 27.22 -19.13
C SER A 69 -3.93 28.72 -18.99
N PRO A 70 -4.87 29.65 -19.24
CA PRO A 70 -4.61 31.09 -19.24
C PRO A 70 -4.58 31.70 -17.81
N ILE A 71 -3.88 31.06 -16.87
CA ILE A 71 -3.77 31.54 -15.48
C ILE A 71 -2.46 32.29 -15.23
N ASP A 72 -2.50 33.30 -14.35
CA ASP A 72 -1.28 33.98 -13.91
C ASP A 72 -0.55 33.11 -12.88
N LEU A 73 0.55 32.50 -13.31
CA LEU A 73 1.43 31.67 -12.49
C LEU A 73 2.39 32.49 -11.62
N ARG A 74 2.49 33.82 -11.80
CA ARG A 74 3.42 34.70 -11.08
C ARG A 74 2.82 35.30 -9.82
N LYS A 75 1.52 35.09 -9.57
CA LYS A 75 0.87 35.57 -8.35
C LYS A 75 1.57 34.97 -7.13
N VAL A 76 1.96 35.83 -6.20
CA VAL A 76 2.64 35.47 -4.96
C VAL A 76 1.66 35.45 -3.80
N SER A 77 1.74 34.40 -2.99
CA SER A 77 0.92 34.22 -1.78
C SER A 77 1.83 33.89 -0.60
N ILE A 78 1.63 34.59 0.53
CA ILE A 78 2.34 34.33 1.79
C ILE A 78 1.76 33.10 2.50
N SER A 79 0.49 32.80 2.25
CA SER A 79 -0.16 31.60 2.74
C SER A 79 -1.13 31.08 1.68
N GLN A 80 -1.07 29.79 1.40
CA GLN A 80 -1.90 29.15 0.38
C GLN A 80 -2.19 27.69 0.74
N MET A 81 -3.34 27.20 0.27
CA MET A 81 -3.76 25.82 0.44
C MET A 81 -3.98 25.15 -0.93
N GLY A 82 -3.21 24.10 -1.20
CA GLY A 82 -3.28 23.30 -2.40
C GLY A 82 -3.70 21.86 -2.13
N LEU A 83 -4.66 21.35 -2.89
CA LEU A 83 -5.06 19.94 -2.87
C LEU A 83 -4.68 19.27 -4.19
N ALA A 84 -4.34 18.00 -4.14
CA ALA A 84 -4.00 17.19 -5.30
C ALA A 84 -4.47 15.75 -5.11
N HIS A 85 -4.87 15.10 -6.21
CA HIS A 85 -5.27 13.70 -6.19
C HIS A 85 -4.89 12.94 -7.46
N THR A 86 -4.46 11.69 -7.30
CA THR A 86 -4.40 10.69 -8.37
C THR A 86 -5.41 9.58 -8.11
N ARG A 87 -6.18 9.19 -9.13
CA ARG A 87 -7.31 8.29 -9.00
C ARG A 87 -7.10 6.99 -9.75
N TRP A 88 -7.45 5.89 -9.09
CA TRP A 88 -7.75 4.58 -9.68
C TRP A 88 -9.26 4.35 -9.54
N ALA A 89 -9.96 4.26 -10.66
CA ALA A 89 -11.41 4.34 -10.68
C ALA A 89 -12.07 3.04 -10.21
N THR A 90 -12.73 3.07 -9.05
CA THR A 90 -13.61 1.97 -8.56
C THR A 90 -15.07 2.19 -8.95
N HIS A 91 -15.56 3.43 -8.85
CA HIS A 91 -16.92 3.83 -9.23
C HIS A 91 -16.91 4.84 -10.38
N GLY A 92 -17.71 4.62 -11.42
CA GLY A 92 -17.80 5.51 -12.57
C GLY A 92 -16.56 5.50 -13.47
N GLN A 93 -16.77 5.67 -14.77
CA GLN A 93 -15.67 5.66 -15.76
C GLN A 93 -14.67 6.81 -15.52
N PRO A 94 -13.38 6.62 -15.84
CA PRO A 94 -12.41 7.72 -15.85
C PRO A 94 -12.89 8.87 -16.76
N SER A 95 -13.23 10.01 -16.16
CA SER A 95 -13.70 11.20 -16.86
C SER A 95 -13.33 12.45 -16.05
N PRO A 96 -13.15 13.64 -16.67
CA PRO A 96 -12.83 14.86 -15.93
C PRO A 96 -13.84 15.17 -14.81
N ILE A 97 -15.09 14.79 -14.98
CA ILE A 97 -16.16 14.95 -14.00
C ILE A 97 -15.91 14.08 -12.76
N ASN A 98 -15.55 12.80 -12.97
CA ASN A 98 -15.27 11.83 -11.91
C ASN A 98 -13.85 11.97 -11.30
N CYS A 99 -12.99 12.82 -11.88
CA CYS A 99 -11.71 13.16 -11.28
C CYS A 99 -11.90 13.95 -9.99
N HIS A 100 -11.04 13.69 -9.02
CA HIS A 100 -10.89 14.55 -7.85
C HIS A 100 -10.01 15.76 -8.22
N PRO A 101 -10.11 16.89 -7.50
CA PRO A 101 -11.02 17.15 -6.38
C PRO A 101 -12.50 17.27 -6.77
N HIS A 102 -13.39 16.83 -5.87
CA HIS A 102 -14.83 17.07 -5.99
C HIS A 102 -15.22 18.39 -5.35
N ARG A 103 -16.27 19.01 -5.90
CA ARG A 103 -16.81 20.31 -5.48
C ARG A 103 -18.25 20.16 -4.99
N SER A 104 -18.66 20.99 -4.05
CA SER A 104 -20.04 21.04 -3.54
C SER A 104 -21.05 21.67 -4.51
N ASP A 105 -20.57 22.57 -5.37
CA ASP A 105 -21.39 23.40 -6.24
C ASP A 105 -20.51 24.05 -7.34
N PRO A 106 -21.10 24.70 -8.36
CA PRO A 106 -20.35 25.30 -9.47
C PRO A 106 -19.36 26.43 -9.07
N THR A 107 -19.50 27.02 -7.88
CA THR A 107 -18.61 28.06 -7.35
C THR A 107 -17.51 27.52 -6.43
N ASN A 108 -17.43 26.19 -6.27
CA ASN A 108 -16.40 25.49 -5.50
C ASN A 108 -16.37 25.88 -4.01
N GLU A 109 -17.53 26.08 -3.35
CA GLU A 109 -17.54 26.51 -1.95
C GLU A 109 -16.80 25.55 -1.01
N PHE A 110 -16.97 24.24 -1.24
CA PHE A 110 -16.22 23.18 -0.58
C PHE A 110 -15.58 22.28 -1.65
N THR A 111 -14.30 21.98 -1.46
CA THR A 111 -13.52 21.10 -2.31
C THR A 111 -12.91 19.97 -1.47
N VAL A 112 -12.99 18.74 -1.97
CA VAL A 112 -12.52 17.54 -1.24
C VAL A 112 -11.77 16.59 -2.16
N VAL A 113 -10.71 15.99 -1.62
CA VAL A 113 -10.05 14.80 -2.19
C VAL A 113 -10.23 13.62 -1.24
N HIS A 114 -10.39 12.42 -1.80
CA HIS A 114 -10.77 11.22 -1.07
C HIS A 114 -10.02 9.97 -1.54
N ASN A 115 -9.55 9.16 -0.59
CA ASN A 115 -9.09 7.80 -0.81
C ASN A 115 -9.92 6.84 0.03
N GLY A 116 -10.64 5.93 -0.60
CA GLY A 116 -11.52 5.00 0.10
C GLY A 116 -12.82 4.77 -0.66
N ILE A 117 -13.82 4.20 0.03
CA ILE A 117 -15.18 4.00 -0.47
C ILE A 117 -16.16 4.41 0.64
N ILE A 118 -17.11 5.27 0.30
CA ILE A 118 -18.25 5.59 1.17
C ILE A 118 -19.39 4.62 0.87
N THR A 119 -19.64 3.69 1.79
CA THR A 119 -20.56 2.56 1.54
C THR A 119 -22.03 2.98 1.53
N ASN A 120 -22.39 4.06 2.23
CA ASN A 120 -23.74 4.59 2.32
C ASN A 120 -23.99 5.81 1.39
N PHE A 121 -23.19 5.98 0.33
CA PHE A 121 -23.29 7.16 -0.54
C PHE A 121 -24.61 7.24 -1.31
N ARG A 122 -25.27 6.11 -1.59
CA ARG A 122 -26.54 6.08 -2.33
C ARG A 122 -27.67 6.67 -1.49
N GLU A 123 -27.69 6.34 -0.21
CA GLU A 123 -28.62 6.87 0.79
C GLU A 123 -28.40 8.38 0.96
N LEU A 124 -27.15 8.80 1.14
CA LEU A 124 -26.77 10.22 1.24
C LEU A 124 -27.21 11.00 0.00
N ARG A 125 -26.90 10.48 -1.20
CA ARG A 125 -27.27 11.11 -2.47
C ARG A 125 -28.78 11.28 -2.59
N MET A 126 -29.57 10.25 -2.27
CA MET A 126 -31.03 10.33 -2.33
C MET A 126 -31.59 11.41 -1.38
N VAL A 127 -31.03 11.53 -0.17
CA VAL A 127 -31.46 12.56 0.79
C VAL A 127 -31.09 13.96 0.29
N LEU A 128 -29.86 14.15 -0.19
CA LEU A 128 -29.37 15.45 -0.66
C LEU A 128 -30.10 15.93 -1.93
N GLU A 129 -30.41 15.02 -2.86
CA GLU A 129 -31.23 15.31 -4.05
C GLU A 129 -32.65 15.76 -3.66
N LYS A 130 -33.28 15.10 -2.67
CA LYS A 130 -34.59 15.53 -2.13
C LYS A 130 -34.53 16.89 -1.45
N ARG A 131 -33.37 17.29 -0.93
CA ARG A 131 -33.12 18.62 -0.34
C ARG A 131 -32.78 19.70 -1.39
N GLY A 132 -32.77 19.35 -2.68
CA GLY A 132 -32.60 20.28 -3.80
C GLY A 132 -31.17 20.41 -4.34
N PHE A 133 -30.23 19.60 -3.86
CA PHE A 133 -28.86 19.58 -4.38
C PHE A 133 -28.78 18.76 -5.68
N LYS A 134 -27.88 19.17 -6.57
CA LYS A 134 -27.65 18.49 -7.85
C LYS A 134 -26.29 17.82 -7.84
N PHE A 135 -26.23 16.62 -8.41
CA PHE A 135 -25.02 15.84 -8.59
C PHE A 135 -24.62 15.86 -10.07
N GLU A 136 -23.33 16.02 -10.33
CA GLU A 136 -22.71 16.03 -11.65
C GLU A 136 -22.00 14.71 -11.97
N SER A 137 -21.55 13.98 -10.94
CA SER A 137 -20.72 12.78 -11.06
C SER A 137 -21.45 11.49 -10.63
N GLU A 138 -20.81 10.36 -10.88
CA GLU A 138 -21.23 9.03 -10.44
C GLU A 138 -20.46 8.55 -9.20
N THR A 139 -19.62 9.42 -8.64
CA THR A 139 -18.72 9.06 -7.55
C THR A 139 -19.42 9.16 -6.19
N ASP A 140 -19.00 8.31 -5.28
CA ASP A 140 -19.36 8.37 -3.86
C ASP A 140 -18.90 9.68 -3.21
N THR A 141 -17.73 10.16 -3.62
CA THR A 141 -17.01 11.31 -3.05
C THR A 141 -17.76 12.63 -3.22
N GLU A 142 -18.49 12.82 -4.32
CA GLU A 142 -19.31 14.03 -4.52
C GLU A 142 -20.38 14.19 -3.44
N SER A 143 -20.94 13.09 -2.95
CA SER A 143 -21.92 13.10 -1.85
C SER A 143 -21.37 13.77 -0.60
N VAL A 144 -20.07 13.61 -0.35
CA VAL A 144 -19.38 14.20 0.81
C VAL A 144 -19.20 15.71 0.62
N ALA A 145 -18.79 16.16 -0.57
CA ALA A 145 -18.66 17.58 -0.87
C ALA A 145 -20.00 18.32 -0.71
N ILE A 146 -21.07 17.73 -1.26
CA ILE A 146 -22.42 18.28 -1.16
C ILE A 146 -22.94 18.24 0.29
N LEU A 147 -22.64 17.17 1.04
CA LEU A 147 -23.00 17.08 2.46
C LEU A 147 -22.35 18.19 3.30
N CYS A 148 -21.09 18.54 3.05
CA CYS A 148 -20.44 19.70 3.69
C CYS A 148 -21.26 20.98 3.49
N LYS A 149 -21.68 21.24 2.25
CA LYS A 149 -22.47 22.43 1.92
C LYS A 149 -23.86 22.38 2.57
N TYR A 150 -24.54 21.24 2.52
CA TYR A 150 -25.85 21.07 3.15
C TYR A 150 -25.81 21.38 4.65
N LEU A 151 -24.84 20.83 5.38
CA LEU A 151 -24.70 21.06 6.81
C LEU A 151 -24.31 22.52 7.13
N TYR A 152 -23.44 23.12 6.32
CA TYR A 152 -23.08 24.53 6.44
C TYR A 152 -24.29 25.45 6.22
N ASP A 153 -25.09 25.19 5.18
CA ASP A 153 -26.27 25.99 4.82
C ASP A 153 -27.43 25.79 5.81
N SER A 154 -27.54 24.59 6.40
CA SER A 154 -28.60 24.24 7.37
C SER A 154 -28.35 24.79 8.78
N ALA A 155 -27.15 25.30 9.08
CA ALA A 155 -26.82 25.89 10.38
C ALA A 155 -27.62 27.19 10.62
N GLN A 156 -28.70 27.11 11.42
CA GLN A 156 -29.49 28.29 11.80
C GLN A 156 -28.78 29.07 12.93
N GLY A 157 -28.59 30.38 12.74
CA GLY A 157 -27.98 31.26 13.73
C GLY A 157 -26.46 31.43 13.56
N ARG A 158 -25.65 30.54 14.15
CA ARG A 158 -24.18 30.61 14.14
C ARG A 158 -23.60 29.55 13.21
N LYS A 159 -22.85 29.98 12.19
CA LYS A 159 -22.11 29.07 11.30
C LYS A 159 -21.09 28.26 12.12
N PRO A 160 -20.99 26.94 11.91
CA PRO A 160 -20.02 26.11 12.62
C PRO A 160 -18.59 26.48 12.18
N ASP A 161 -17.62 26.26 13.06
CA ASP A 161 -16.22 26.24 12.63
C ASP A 161 -15.94 25.04 11.71
N PHE A 162 -14.83 25.09 10.98
CA PHE A 162 -14.55 24.10 9.94
C PHE A 162 -14.43 22.68 10.53
N THR A 163 -13.76 22.55 11.67
CA THR A 163 -13.58 21.27 12.35
C THR A 163 -14.91 20.66 12.81
N SER A 164 -15.83 21.46 13.38
CA SER A 164 -17.14 20.98 13.82
C SER A 164 -18.03 20.59 12.64
N LEU A 165 -17.95 21.33 11.53
CA LEU A 165 -18.61 20.96 10.29
C LEU A 165 -18.14 19.59 9.81
N ILE A 166 -16.83 19.39 9.67
CA ILE A 166 -16.26 18.12 9.19
C ILE A 166 -16.51 16.97 10.17
N LYS A 167 -16.45 17.21 11.49
CA LYS A 167 -16.87 16.23 12.50
C LYS A 167 -18.32 15.77 12.28
N SER A 168 -19.22 16.68 11.91
CA SER A 168 -20.62 16.35 11.62
C SER A 168 -20.77 15.57 10.32
N VAL A 169 -20.01 15.94 9.27
CA VAL A 169 -19.94 15.19 8.01
C VAL A 169 -19.49 13.75 8.26
N VAL A 170 -18.35 13.55 8.92
CA VAL A 170 -17.73 12.23 9.16
C VAL A 170 -18.59 11.31 10.04
N LYS A 171 -19.51 11.85 10.84
CA LYS A 171 -20.49 11.06 11.62
C LYS A 171 -21.54 10.38 10.74
N GLU A 172 -21.91 11.01 9.62
CA GLU A 172 -22.91 10.50 8.67
C GLU A 172 -22.30 9.54 7.64
N LEU A 173 -20.96 9.40 7.60
CA LEU A 173 -20.26 8.55 6.63
C LEU A 173 -20.00 7.15 7.18
N GLU A 174 -20.30 6.16 6.35
CA GLU A 174 -19.92 4.75 6.52
C GLU A 174 -18.87 4.34 5.49
N GLY A 175 -18.05 3.35 5.85
CA GLY A 175 -16.97 2.84 5.02
C GLY A 175 -15.58 3.26 5.49
N ALA A 176 -14.61 3.16 4.58
CA ALA A 176 -13.21 3.51 4.81
C ALA A 176 -12.84 4.70 3.93
N PHE A 177 -12.19 5.71 4.51
CA PHE A 177 -11.89 6.97 3.83
C PHE A 177 -10.67 7.68 4.45
N SER A 178 -9.97 8.44 3.60
CA SER A 178 -9.07 9.53 3.99
C SER A 178 -9.48 10.75 3.19
N PHE A 179 -9.68 11.88 3.85
CA PHE A 179 -10.12 13.13 3.24
C PHE A 179 -9.16 14.27 3.51
N VAL A 180 -9.08 15.18 2.55
CA VAL A 180 -8.57 16.54 2.76
C VAL A 180 -9.60 17.52 2.24
N PHE A 181 -10.07 18.40 3.11
CA PHE A 181 -11.11 19.38 2.85
C PHE A 181 -10.51 20.79 2.77
N LYS A 182 -11.00 21.56 1.79
CA LYS A 182 -10.73 22.99 1.62
C LYS A 182 -12.05 23.72 1.37
N SER A 183 -12.17 24.97 1.84
CA SER A 183 -13.36 25.79 1.58
C SER A 183 -13.01 27.27 1.46
N VAL A 184 -13.77 27.98 0.63
CA VAL A 184 -13.72 29.45 0.51
C VAL A 184 -14.31 30.17 1.74
N HIS A 185 -15.09 29.47 2.57
CA HIS A 185 -15.63 30.01 3.82
C HIS A 185 -14.61 30.00 4.95
N PHE A 186 -13.56 29.20 4.83
CA PHE A 186 -12.49 29.02 5.81
C PHE A 186 -11.11 29.22 5.12
N PRO A 187 -10.81 30.44 4.65
CA PRO A 187 -9.58 30.70 3.89
C PRO A 187 -8.35 30.47 4.77
N GLY A 188 -7.34 29.78 4.23
CA GLY A 188 -6.14 29.43 4.99
C GLY A 188 -6.34 28.33 6.04
N GLU A 189 -7.44 27.58 5.96
CA GLU A 189 -7.67 26.41 6.80
C GLU A 189 -7.78 25.13 5.97
N VAL A 190 -7.29 24.02 6.53
CA VAL A 190 -7.45 22.67 5.97
C VAL A 190 -7.88 21.74 7.09
N VAL A 191 -8.87 20.90 6.81
CA VAL A 191 -9.27 19.82 7.72
C VAL A 191 -9.05 18.49 7.02
N VAL A 192 -8.45 17.56 7.74
CA VAL A 192 -8.25 16.18 7.31
C VAL A 192 -8.94 15.22 8.24
N ALA A 193 -9.48 14.14 7.69
CA ALA A 193 -10.11 13.08 8.46
C ALA A 193 -9.76 11.73 7.86
N ARG A 194 -9.55 10.71 8.69
CA ARG A 194 -9.32 9.35 8.21
C ARG A 194 -10.05 8.29 9.03
N ARG A 195 -10.39 7.19 8.37
CA ARG A 195 -10.89 5.92 8.93
C ARG A 195 -10.58 4.80 7.95
N GLY A 196 -9.70 3.87 8.28
CA GLY A 196 -9.41 2.69 7.44
C GLY A 196 -8.60 2.96 6.16
N SER A 197 -8.11 4.18 5.94
CA SER A 197 -7.24 4.54 4.81
C SER A 197 -6.03 5.33 5.32
N PRO A 198 -4.80 5.10 4.82
CA PRO A 198 -3.61 5.82 5.31
C PRO A 198 -3.66 7.33 5.03
N LEU A 199 -3.20 8.11 6.01
CA LEU A 199 -2.95 9.54 5.87
C LEU A 199 -1.88 9.97 6.89
N LEU A 200 -0.92 10.78 6.44
CA LEU A 200 0.16 11.33 7.26
C LEU A 200 0.37 12.82 6.95
N ILE A 201 0.99 13.53 7.90
CA ILE A 201 1.30 14.95 7.80
C ILE A 201 2.82 15.12 7.98
N GLY A 202 3.49 15.56 6.93
CA GLY A 202 4.86 16.05 6.97
C GLY A 202 4.92 17.48 7.46
N VAL A 203 5.90 17.79 8.29
CA VAL A 203 6.13 19.16 8.80
C VAL A 203 7.53 19.63 8.41
N LYS A 204 7.61 20.84 7.84
CA LYS A 204 8.88 21.52 7.57
C LYS A 204 8.85 22.93 8.15
N THR A 205 9.84 23.23 8.98
CA THR A 205 10.04 24.55 9.57
C THR A 205 11.53 24.77 9.81
N GLU A 206 11.99 26.00 9.70
CA GLU A 206 13.38 26.38 9.97
C GLU A 206 13.71 26.37 11.46
N LYS A 207 12.69 26.50 12.33
CA LYS A 207 12.86 26.54 13.79
C LYS A 207 12.60 25.17 14.40
N LYS A 208 13.29 24.88 15.51
CA LYS A 208 13.05 23.64 16.25
C LYS A 208 11.64 23.64 16.84
N LEU A 209 10.90 22.56 16.62
CA LEU A 209 9.63 22.31 17.31
C LEU A 209 9.90 22.10 18.80
N LYS A 210 9.01 22.59 19.67
CA LYS A 210 9.17 22.51 21.13
C LYS A 210 9.00 21.10 21.65
N VAL A 211 8.09 20.33 21.06
CA VAL A 211 7.84 18.93 21.37
C VAL A 211 7.67 18.12 20.09
N ASP A 212 8.02 16.84 20.16
CA ASP A 212 7.92 15.90 19.03
C ASP A 212 6.61 15.09 19.07
N PHE A 213 5.54 15.68 19.61
CA PHE A 213 4.21 15.06 19.61
C PHE A 213 3.11 16.11 19.58
N VAL A 214 1.93 15.71 19.11
CA VAL A 214 0.69 16.51 19.14
C VAL A 214 -0.33 15.80 20.03
N ASP A 215 -0.92 16.54 20.96
CA ASP A 215 -1.99 16.03 21.81
C ASP A 215 -3.28 15.82 21.00
N VAL A 216 -3.96 14.72 21.26
CA VAL A 216 -5.27 14.41 20.65
C VAL A 216 -6.36 14.89 21.59
N GLU A 217 -7.08 15.91 21.16
CA GLU A 217 -8.21 16.46 21.90
C GLU A 217 -9.45 15.58 21.72
N LEU A 218 -9.95 15.06 22.84
CA LEU A 218 -11.26 14.43 22.86
C LEU A 218 -12.30 15.53 22.77
N GLY A 219 -13.27 15.40 21.87
CA GLY A 219 -14.44 16.25 21.90
C GLY A 219 -15.06 16.18 23.30
N GLY A 220 -15.13 17.31 24.00
CA GLY A 220 -16.03 17.44 25.15
C GLY A 220 -17.45 17.11 24.71
N ALA A 221 -18.33 16.75 25.66
CA ALA A 221 -19.76 16.72 25.41
C ALA A 221 -20.10 18.02 24.66
N VAL A 222 -20.52 17.87 23.41
CA VAL A 222 -20.80 18.96 22.50
C VAL A 222 -21.64 19.95 23.28
N GLU A 223 -21.10 21.14 23.61
CA GLU A 223 -21.93 22.26 24.06
C GLU A 223 -23.06 22.34 23.04
N GLU A 224 -24.31 22.13 23.47
CA GLU A 224 -25.52 22.06 22.65
C GLU A 224 -25.36 22.82 21.32
N THR A 225 -24.82 22.14 20.31
CA THR A 225 -24.65 22.74 19.00
C THR A 225 -26.05 22.87 18.46
N GLY A 226 -26.38 23.99 17.81
CA GLY A 226 -27.71 24.25 17.24
C GLY A 226 -28.19 23.25 16.17
N PHE A 227 -27.57 22.08 16.06
CA PHE A 227 -28.07 20.91 15.35
C PHE A 227 -28.70 19.96 16.38
N GLY A 228 -30.03 19.80 16.33
CA GLY A 228 -30.72 18.81 17.15
C GLY A 228 -30.17 17.40 16.92
N ASP A 229 -30.19 16.57 17.96
CA ASP A 229 -29.61 15.21 18.04
C ASP A 229 -30.29 14.15 17.13
N ALA A 230 -30.97 14.59 16.07
CA ALA A 230 -31.56 13.71 15.07
C ALA A 230 -30.59 13.62 13.88
N GLY A 231 -29.86 12.50 13.77
CA GLY A 231 -29.04 12.19 12.59
C GLY A 231 -29.85 12.28 11.28
N LEU A 232 -29.19 12.55 10.16
CA LEU A 232 -29.85 12.82 8.87
C LEU A 232 -30.80 11.69 8.41
N LEU A 233 -30.57 10.48 8.89
CA LEU A 233 -31.28 9.24 8.56
C LEU A 233 -32.35 8.86 9.59
N ALA A 234 -32.61 9.68 10.61
CA ALA A 234 -33.66 9.40 11.59
C ALA A 234 -35.07 9.51 10.97
N PRO A 235 -36.03 8.64 11.35
CA PRO A 235 -37.40 8.70 10.84
C PRO A 235 -38.08 10.02 11.27
N PRO A 236 -38.87 10.66 10.41
CA PRO A 236 -39.48 11.95 10.72
C PRO A 236 -40.63 11.77 11.73
N GLY A 237 -40.51 12.32 12.94
CA GLY A 237 -41.67 12.39 13.85
C GLY A 237 -41.49 12.55 15.37
N THR A 238 -40.39 13.08 15.91
CA THR A 238 -40.32 13.38 17.36
C THR A 238 -40.10 14.87 17.61
N ASP A 239 -41.19 15.56 17.91
CA ASP A 239 -41.24 16.92 18.44
C ASP A 239 -40.51 17.02 19.80
N PRO A 240 -39.60 17.98 20.02
CA PRO A 240 -39.13 18.31 21.35
C PRO A 240 -39.85 19.58 21.85
N SER A 241 -41.02 19.41 22.46
CA SER A 241 -41.63 20.48 23.29
C SER A 241 -42.08 19.92 24.64
N GLY A 242 -41.21 20.04 25.63
CA GLY A 242 -41.52 19.84 27.05
C GLY A 242 -41.00 21.04 27.85
N PRO A 243 -41.82 21.74 28.65
CA PRO A 243 -41.39 22.93 29.37
C PRO A 243 -40.76 22.53 30.70
N GLY A 244 -39.52 22.95 30.94
CA GLY A 244 -38.97 23.00 32.30
C GLY A 244 -37.49 22.67 32.40
N SER A 245 -36.63 23.69 32.30
CA SER A 245 -35.48 23.78 33.19
C SER A 245 -35.02 25.23 33.31
N LEU A 246 -34.75 25.64 34.53
CA LEU A 246 -34.48 27.00 34.98
C LEU A 246 -33.09 27.46 34.54
N THR A 247 -33.00 28.70 34.06
CA THR A 247 -31.75 29.38 33.72
C THR A 247 -30.96 29.76 34.97
N VAL A 248 -29.68 29.40 35.01
CA VAL A 248 -28.69 29.96 35.93
C VAL A 248 -27.69 30.78 35.11
N PRO A 249 -27.32 32.01 35.49
CA PRO A 249 -26.47 32.86 34.66
C PRO A 249 -25.00 32.44 34.76
N ASN A 250 -24.38 32.08 33.63
CA ASN A 250 -22.95 31.83 33.54
C ASN A 250 -22.17 33.16 33.46
N ALA A 251 -21.35 33.41 34.48
CA ALA A 251 -20.33 34.46 34.48
C ALA A 251 -19.00 33.91 33.92
N ASN A 252 -18.40 34.67 33.00
CA ASN A 252 -17.01 34.59 32.51
C ASN A 252 -16.58 33.34 31.72
N ASN A 253 -17.02 33.26 30.46
CA ASN A 253 -16.30 32.51 29.42
C ASN A 253 -15.18 33.39 28.81
N LYS A 254 -13.97 33.27 29.35
CA LYS A 254 -12.74 33.68 28.66
C LYS A 254 -11.94 32.43 28.31
N LEU A 255 -11.88 32.12 27.01
CA LEU A 255 -10.74 31.51 26.30
C LEU A 255 -10.09 30.28 26.96
N LEU A 256 -10.58 29.09 26.63
CA LEU A 256 -9.75 27.87 26.57
C LEU A 256 -9.45 27.57 25.10
N ARG A 257 -8.55 28.35 24.49
CA ARG A 257 -7.81 27.89 23.31
C ARG A 257 -6.68 27.01 23.85
N SER A 258 -6.83 25.68 23.80
CA SER A 258 -5.70 24.78 23.93
C SER A 258 -4.81 24.98 22.70
N GLN A 259 -3.85 25.90 22.79
CA GLN A 259 -2.83 26.03 21.76
C GLN A 259 -2.02 24.73 21.69
N SER A 260 -1.79 24.24 20.48
CA SER A 260 -0.96 23.05 20.25
C SER A 260 0.47 23.37 20.66
N ARG A 261 0.93 22.80 21.78
CA ARG A 261 2.24 23.13 22.39
C ARG A 261 3.43 22.88 21.45
N ALA A 262 3.25 22.02 20.45
CA ALA A 262 4.27 21.60 19.49
C ALA A 262 4.79 22.72 18.58
N PHE A 263 3.91 23.64 18.18
CA PHE A 263 4.18 24.60 17.09
C PHE A 263 4.34 26.06 17.58
N LEU A 264 4.43 26.27 18.90
CA LEU A 264 4.70 27.59 19.49
C LEU A 264 6.18 27.98 19.35
N SER A 265 6.46 29.21 18.92
CA SER A 265 7.77 29.83 19.11
C SER A 265 8.08 30.10 20.59
N GLU A 266 9.35 30.17 20.98
CA GLU A 266 9.73 30.62 22.34
C GLU A 266 9.15 32.01 22.66
N ASP A 267 8.93 32.84 21.63
CA ASP A 267 8.46 34.23 21.74
C ASP A 267 6.95 34.43 21.51
N GLY A 268 6.17 33.37 21.24
CA GLY A 268 4.71 33.44 21.01
C GLY A 268 4.26 34.06 19.68
N LEU A 269 5.17 34.33 18.75
CA LEU A 269 4.88 34.80 17.37
C LEU A 269 4.65 33.63 16.39
N PRO A 270 3.75 33.80 15.39
CA PRO A 270 3.52 32.80 14.35
C PRO A 270 4.79 32.59 13.51
N GLN A 271 5.10 31.34 13.20
CA GLN A 271 6.34 30.95 12.53
C GLN A 271 6.07 30.56 11.07
N PRO A 272 7.03 30.81 10.15
CA PRO A 272 7.04 30.19 8.84
C PRO A 272 7.04 28.67 8.97
N ILE A 273 6.02 28.04 8.38
CA ILE A 273 5.82 26.59 8.46
C ILE A 273 5.15 26.09 7.19
N GLU A 274 5.58 24.91 6.75
CA GLU A 274 5.00 24.20 5.62
C GLU A 274 4.50 22.83 6.09
N TYR A 275 3.28 22.47 5.67
CA TYR A 275 2.71 21.16 5.91
C TYR A 275 2.49 20.42 4.58
N PHE A 276 2.76 19.12 4.61
CA PHE A 276 2.64 18.21 3.47
C PHE A 276 1.75 17.04 3.88
N ILE A 277 0.51 17.04 3.44
CA ILE A 277 -0.43 15.96 3.78
C ILE A 277 -0.37 14.94 2.65
N ALA A 278 -0.17 13.67 2.96
CA ALA A 278 -0.09 12.64 1.94
C ALA A 278 -0.69 11.31 2.40
N SER A 279 -1.18 10.52 1.44
CA SER A 279 -1.54 9.13 1.70
C SER A 279 -0.32 8.18 1.71
N ASP A 280 0.85 8.65 1.30
CA ASP A 280 2.11 7.89 1.30
C ASP A 280 3.32 8.80 1.58
N ALA A 281 4.30 8.29 2.31
CA ALA A 281 5.51 9.00 2.69
C ALA A 281 6.42 9.38 1.51
N ALA A 282 6.34 8.65 0.38
CA ALA A 282 7.12 8.91 -0.83
C ALA A 282 6.88 10.30 -1.42
N ALA A 283 5.68 10.89 -1.22
CA ALA A 283 5.38 12.25 -1.64
C ALA A 283 5.91 13.33 -0.69
N VAL A 284 6.32 12.95 0.53
CA VAL A 284 6.72 13.89 1.58
C VAL A 284 8.24 13.90 1.78
N VAL A 285 8.91 12.76 1.55
CA VAL A 285 10.34 12.57 1.86
C VAL A 285 11.28 13.55 1.15
N GLU A 286 10.90 14.07 -0.03
CA GLU A 286 11.70 15.08 -0.75
C GLU A 286 11.63 16.48 -0.09
N HIS A 287 10.62 16.72 0.73
CA HIS A 287 10.41 17.99 1.43
C HIS A 287 10.82 17.91 2.90
N THR A 288 10.47 16.83 3.59
CA THR A 288 10.79 16.62 5.01
C THR A 288 10.78 15.15 5.38
N LYS A 289 11.64 14.77 6.33
CA LYS A 289 11.63 13.43 6.95
C LYS A 289 10.76 13.39 8.21
N ARG A 290 10.30 14.53 8.71
CA ARG A 290 9.50 14.62 9.93
C ARG A 290 8.03 14.44 9.59
N VAL A 291 7.44 13.32 10.00
CA VAL A 291 6.06 12.97 9.69
C VAL A 291 5.28 12.58 10.92
N LEU A 292 3.98 12.82 10.87
CA LEU A 292 3.02 12.40 11.87
C LEU A 292 1.97 11.51 11.18
N TYR A 293 1.82 10.29 11.65
CA TYR A 293 0.80 9.36 11.15
C TYR A 293 -0.51 9.58 11.90
N LEU A 294 -1.59 9.86 11.17
CA LEU A 294 -2.93 9.91 11.75
C LEU A 294 -3.44 8.48 12.01
N GLU A 295 -4.34 8.29 12.96
CA GLU A 295 -5.08 7.03 13.15
C GLU A 295 -6.57 7.21 12.85
N ASP A 296 -7.31 6.11 12.89
CA ASP A 296 -8.74 6.10 12.59
C ASP A 296 -9.51 7.02 13.55
N ASP A 297 -10.48 7.75 12.99
CA ASP A 297 -11.31 8.77 13.63
C ASP A 297 -10.56 10.03 14.10
N ASP A 298 -9.29 10.20 13.76
CA ASP A 298 -8.61 11.48 13.90
C ASP A 298 -9.14 12.48 12.86
N VAL A 299 -9.42 13.69 13.34
CA VAL A 299 -9.75 14.87 12.55
C VAL A 299 -8.68 15.92 12.85
N ALA A 300 -7.75 16.13 11.93
CA ALA A 300 -6.70 17.13 12.10
C ALA A 300 -7.08 18.44 11.40
N HIS A 301 -6.87 19.55 12.08
CA HIS A 301 -7.19 20.89 11.62
C HIS A 301 -5.91 21.72 11.59
N ILE A 302 -5.61 22.28 10.42
CA ILE A 302 -4.50 23.20 10.22
C ILE A 302 -5.08 24.59 10.00
N ALA A 303 -4.78 25.51 10.90
CA ALA A 303 -5.22 26.90 10.85
C ALA A 303 -4.19 27.82 11.49
N GLU A 304 -3.96 29.01 10.92
CA GLU A 304 -3.00 29.99 11.44
C GLU A 304 -1.58 29.41 11.70
N GLY A 305 -1.18 28.40 10.91
CA GLY A 305 0.10 27.71 11.06
C GLY A 305 0.17 26.67 12.18
N GLU A 306 -0.89 26.49 12.97
CA GLU A 306 -0.99 25.47 14.02
C GLU A 306 -1.68 24.20 13.51
N LEU A 307 -1.26 23.05 14.02
CA LEU A 307 -1.89 21.75 13.80
C LEU A 307 -2.54 21.25 15.10
N HIS A 308 -3.85 21.04 15.04
CA HIS A 308 -4.69 20.51 16.11
C HIS A 308 -5.27 19.16 15.69
N ILE A 309 -5.29 18.17 16.57
CA ILE A 309 -5.86 16.86 16.28
C ILE A 309 -6.99 16.60 17.26
N HIS A 310 -8.17 16.30 16.72
CA HIS A 310 -9.34 15.94 17.51
C HIS A 310 -9.74 14.50 17.21
N ARG A 311 -10.40 13.85 18.18
CA ARG A 311 -11.00 12.52 17.96
C ARG A 311 -12.51 12.53 18.21
N LEU A 312 -13.24 11.87 17.32
CA LEU A 312 -14.71 11.76 17.36
C LEU A 312 -15.21 10.77 18.43
N ARG A 313 -14.53 9.64 18.60
CA ARG A 313 -14.95 8.55 19.49
C ARG A 313 -13.89 8.31 20.57
N ARG A 314 -14.34 8.14 21.82
CA ARG A 314 -13.47 7.63 22.88
C ARG A 314 -13.35 6.13 22.71
N ASN A 315 -12.14 5.65 22.47
CA ASN A 315 -11.84 4.23 22.45
C ASN A 315 -10.68 4.00 23.42
N ASP A 316 -10.91 3.20 24.46
CA ASP A 316 -10.04 3.10 25.65
C ASP A 316 -8.65 2.48 25.39
N GLY A 317 -8.32 2.16 24.13
CA GLY A 317 -7.03 1.60 23.72
C GLY A 317 -6.18 2.45 22.77
N LEU A 318 -6.65 3.61 22.30
CA LEU A 318 -5.92 4.44 21.32
C LEU A 318 -5.14 5.57 22.02
N SER A 319 -3.89 5.79 21.58
CA SER A 319 -3.01 6.82 22.15
C SER A 319 -3.67 8.20 22.15
N SER A 320 -3.50 8.96 23.24
CA SER A 320 -3.93 10.36 23.35
C SER A 320 -2.93 11.34 22.74
N MET A 321 -1.86 10.83 22.12
CA MET A 321 -0.79 11.62 21.48
C MET A 321 -0.42 11.02 20.13
N ARG A 322 0.09 11.87 19.25
CA ARG A 322 0.68 11.51 17.95
C ARG A 322 2.13 11.93 17.92
N SER A 323 3.04 10.97 17.82
CA SER A 323 4.47 11.23 17.68
C SER A 323 4.80 11.80 16.31
N ILE A 324 5.71 12.76 16.28
CA ILE A 324 6.41 13.20 15.07
C ILE A 324 7.63 12.28 14.93
N GLU A 325 7.57 11.40 13.96
CA GLU A 325 8.60 10.41 13.67
C GLU A 325 9.53 10.91 12.56
N THR A 326 10.76 10.40 12.55
CA THR A 326 11.72 10.66 11.48
C THR A 326 11.76 9.46 10.54
N LEU A 327 11.40 9.67 9.28
CA LEU A 327 11.50 8.67 8.24
C LEU A 327 12.96 8.26 8.02
N GLU A 328 13.22 6.95 8.04
CA GLU A 328 14.51 6.37 7.64
C GLU A 328 14.69 6.30 6.11
N MET A 329 13.61 6.54 5.36
CA MET A 329 13.59 6.48 3.90
C MET A 329 14.45 7.59 3.28
N GLU A 330 15.19 7.25 2.23
CA GLU A 330 15.97 8.19 1.45
C GLU A 330 15.33 8.44 0.07
N LEU A 331 15.46 9.68 -0.44
CA LEU A 331 14.90 10.06 -1.74
C LEU A 331 15.43 9.16 -2.89
N ALA A 332 16.69 8.71 -2.82
CA ALA A 332 17.28 7.82 -3.81
C ALA A 332 16.55 6.47 -3.94
N GLU A 333 15.92 5.99 -2.85
CA GLU A 333 15.21 4.71 -2.85
C GLU A 333 13.92 4.76 -3.68
N ILE A 334 13.31 5.94 -3.81
CA ILE A 334 12.09 6.17 -4.60
C ILE A 334 12.35 6.78 -5.98
N MET A 335 13.63 6.88 -6.39
CA MET A 335 14.06 7.38 -7.70
C MET A 335 14.52 6.24 -8.61
N LYS A 336 14.30 6.33 -9.92
CA LYS A 336 14.76 5.31 -10.88
C LYS A 336 16.29 5.22 -11.00
N GLY A 337 17.00 6.32 -10.72
CA GLY A 337 18.45 6.37 -10.85
C GLY A 337 18.88 6.19 -12.31
N SER A 338 19.80 5.25 -12.56
CA SER A 338 20.30 4.92 -13.90
C SER A 338 19.43 3.93 -14.68
N PHE A 339 18.29 3.50 -14.12
CA PHE A 339 17.38 2.54 -14.75
C PHE A 339 16.22 3.25 -15.45
N ASP A 340 15.67 2.61 -16.49
CA ASP A 340 14.55 3.17 -17.25
C ASP A 340 13.21 2.99 -16.51
N HIS A 341 13.10 1.93 -15.70
CA HIS A 341 11.88 1.52 -15.01
C HIS A 341 12.16 1.16 -13.55
N PHE A 342 11.18 1.38 -12.67
CA PHE A 342 11.25 0.95 -11.27
C PHE A 342 11.32 -0.57 -11.17
N MET A 343 10.50 -1.30 -11.94
CA MET A 343 10.56 -2.76 -11.95
C MET A 343 11.98 -3.27 -12.27
N GLN A 344 12.67 -2.65 -13.23
CA GLN A 344 14.05 -3.01 -13.58
C GLN A 344 14.99 -2.72 -12.41
N LYS A 345 14.96 -1.50 -11.87
CA LYS A 345 15.76 -1.11 -10.69
C LYS A 345 15.58 -2.12 -9.56
N GLU A 346 14.33 -2.42 -9.20
CA GLU A 346 13.98 -3.28 -8.08
C GLU A 346 14.42 -4.73 -8.28
N ILE A 347 14.39 -5.25 -9.51
CA ILE A 347 14.97 -6.56 -9.82
C ILE A 347 16.49 -6.55 -9.59
N TYR A 348 17.18 -5.49 -10.03
CA TYR A 348 18.64 -5.35 -9.91
C TYR A 348 19.11 -5.03 -8.48
N GLU A 349 18.24 -4.46 -7.65
CA GLU A 349 18.48 -4.19 -6.22
C GLU A 349 18.29 -5.44 -5.33
N GLN A 350 17.84 -6.56 -5.88
CA GLN A 350 17.63 -7.79 -5.11
C GLN A 350 18.86 -8.25 -4.30
N PRO A 351 20.10 -8.21 -4.80
CA PRO A 351 21.27 -8.54 -3.99
C PRO A 351 21.38 -7.71 -2.71
N ASP A 352 21.05 -6.42 -2.77
CA ASP A 352 21.20 -5.50 -1.64
C ASP A 352 19.98 -5.57 -0.70
N SER A 353 18.76 -5.67 -1.24
CA SER A 353 17.54 -5.84 -0.44
C SER A 353 17.50 -7.18 0.32
N VAL A 354 18.04 -8.25 -0.27
CA VAL A 354 18.26 -9.54 0.40
C VAL A 354 19.21 -9.36 1.60
N VAL A 355 20.32 -8.63 1.44
CA VAL A 355 21.23 -8.32 2.55
C VAL A 355 20.54 -7.48 3.62
N ASN A 356 19.77 -6.46 3.23
CA ASN A 356 19.04 -5.60 4.16
C ASN A 356 17.97 -6.36 4.94
N THR A 357 17.36 -7.38 4.34
CA THR A 357 16.43 -8.29 5.01
C THR A 357 17.11 -9.12 6.09
N MET A 358 18.37 -9.50 5.92
CA MET A 358 19.14 -10.31 6.88
C MET A 358 19.91 -9.46 7.92
N ARG A 359 20.11 -8.16 7.63
CA ARG A 359 20.92 -7.26 8.43
C ARG A 359 20.47 -7.22 9.89
N GLY A 360 21.41 -7.50 10.81
CA GLY A 360 21.16 -7.53 12.25
C GLY A 360 20.28 -8.70 12.73
N ARG A 361 19.89 -9.62 11.84
CA ARG A 361 19.03 -10.77 12.14
C ARG A 361 19.74 -12.10 11.97
N VAL A 362 20.74 -12.17 11.08
CA VAL A 362 21.55 -13.36 10.87
C VAL A 362 22.99 -13.08 11.31
N ASP A 363 23.47 -13.87 12.26
CA ASP A 363 24.88 -13.94 12.64
C ASP A 363 25.49 -15.15 11.90
N PHE A 364 26.22 -14.88 10.81
CA PHE A 364 26.79 -15.92 9.96
C PHE A 364 27.97 -16.64 10.63
N ASP A 365 28.72 -15.96 11.52
CA ASP A 365 29.86 -16.55 12.22
C ASP A 365 29.39 -17.57 13.26
N LYS A 366 28.32 -17.25 13.99
CA LYS A 366 27.70 -18.15 14.97
C LYS A 366 26.62 -19.05 14.39
N ARG A 367 26.23 -18.83 13.15
CA ARG A 367 25.08 -19.46 12.49
C ARG A 367 23.81 -19.37 13.32
N GLN A 368 23.46 -18.16 13.73
CA GLN A 368 22.26 -17.88 14.53
C GLN A 368 21.33 -16.91 13.81
N VAL A 369 20.02 -17.13 13.99
CA VAL A 369 18.98 -16.25 13.46
C VAL A 369 18.16 -15.70 14.63
N LYS A 370 18.04 -14.38 14.70
CA LYS A 370 17.25 -13.68 15.73
C LYS A 370 16.36 -12.62 15.09
N LEU A 371 15.05 -12.90 15.09
CA LEU A 371 14.03 -11.91 14.71
C LEU A 371 13.53 -11.21 15.97
N GLY A 372 14.02 -9.98 16.20
CA GLY A 372 13.70 -9.19 17.38
C GLY A 372 12.20 -9.06 17.64
N GLY A 373 11.42 -8.77 16.60
CA GLY A 373 9.96 -8.63 16.67
C GLY A 373 9.21 -9.87 17.14
N LEU A 374 9.80 -11.07 17.05
CA LEU A 374 9.16 -12.32 17.48
C LEU A 374 9.56 -12.78 18.88
N THR A 375 10.61 -12.20 19.46
CA THR A 375 11.31 -12.74 20.65
C THR A 375 10.36 -12.99 21.82
N ALA A 376 9.42 -12.07 22.08
CA ALA A 376 8.45 -12.19 23.17
C ALA A 376 7.41 -13.33 22.96
N PHE A 377 7.22 -13.79 21.72
CA PHE A 377 6.16 -14.72 21.35
C PHE A 377 6.67 -16.10 20.89
N LEU A 378 7.98 -16.30 20.72
CA LEU A 378 8.56 -17.56 20.22
C LEU A 378 8.04 -18.80 20.97
N ASN A 379 8.01 -18.77 22.30
CA ASN A 379 7.51 -19.89 23.11
C ASN A 379 6.03 -20.17 22.90
N THR A 380 5.22 -19.16 22.59
CA THR A 380 3.81 -19.33 22.26
C THR A 380 3.66 -19.91 20.86
N ILE A 381 4.44 -19.42 19.89
CA ILE A 381 4.43 -19.93 18.52
C ILE A 381 4.86 -21.40 18.47
N ARG A 382 5.94 -21.78 19.18
CA ARG A 382 6.41 -23.18 19.24
C ARG A 382 5.41 -24.16 19.88
N ARG A 383 4.45 -23.66 20.67
CA ARG A 383 3.39 -24.47 21.31
C ARG A 383 2.09 -24.54 20.51
N CYS A 384 1.99 -23.79 19.40
CA CYS A 384 0.80 -23.80 18.57
C CYS A 384 0.63 -25.16 17.89
N ARG A 385 -0.61 -25.47 17.49
CA ARG A 385 -0.93 -26.74 16.83
C ARG A 385 -1.02 -26.63 15.32
N ARG A 386 -1.10 -25.41 14.79
CA ARG A 386 -1.21 -25.13 13.37
C ARG A 386 -0.77 -23.71 13.07
N ILE A 387 -0.08 -23.53 11.95
CA ILE A 387 0.27 -22.24 11.36
C ILE A 387 -0.63 -22.01 10.15
N VAL A 388 -1.34 -20.90 10.12
CA VAL A 388 -2.20 -20.49 9.00
C VAL A 388 -1.56 -19.26 8.36
N MET A 389 -1.06 -19.39 7.13
CA MET A 389 -0.52 -18.27 6.35
C MET A 389 -1.61 -17.71 5.44
N THR A 390 -1.83 -16.40 5.48
CA THR A 390 -2.88 -15.73 4.69
C THR A 390 -2.32 -14.50 3.98
N ALA A 391 -2.54 -14.43 2.67
CA ALA A 391 -2.06 -13.33 1.83
C ALA A 391 -2.81 -13.29 0.48
N CYS A 392 -2.49 -12.31 -0.36
CA CYS A 392 -2.99 -12.18 -1.73
C CYS A 392 -1.84 -12.12 -2.76
N GLY A 393 -2.11 -12.55 -3.99
CA GLY A 393 -1.18 -12.41 -5.13
C GLY A 393 0.22 -12.94 -4.89
N THR A 394 1.24 -12.15 -5.24
CA THR A 394 2.66 -12.51 -5.06
C THR A 394 3.03 -12.83 -3.58
N SER A 395 2.41 -12.17 -2.59
CA SER A 395 2.66 -12.50 -1.17
C SER A 395 2.08 -13.86 -0.76
N TYR A 396 1.00 -14.31 -1.40
CA TYR A 396 0.51 -15.69 -1.25
C TYR A 396 1.52 -16.68 -1.85
N HIS A 397 2.14 -16.37 -2.99
CA HIS A 397 3.19 -17.20 -3.56
C HIS A 397 4.41 -17.33 -2.63
N SER A 398 4.81 -16.28 -1.89
CA SER A 398 5.92 -16.40 -0.93
C SER A 398 5.58 -17.34 0.24
N CYS A 399 4.30 -17.38 0.65
CA CYS A 399 3.83 -18.34 1.65
C CYS A 399 3.87 -19.78 1.09
N LEU A 400 3.40 -19.99 -0.14
CA LEU A 400 3.50 -21.29 -0.81
C LEU A 400 4.95 -21.76 -0.97
N ALA A 401 5.85 -20.85 -1.31
CA ALA A 401 7.27 -21.17 -1.52
C ALA A 401 7.96 -21.64 -0.24
N THR A 402 7.49 -21.17 0.92
CA THR A 402 8.08 -21.47 2.23
C THR A 402 7.29 -22.52 3.03
N ARG A 403 6.11 -22.95 2.55
CA ARG A 403 5.27 -23.94 3.23
C ARG A 403 6.05 -25.20 3.63
N ALA A 404 6.72 -25.83 2.67
CA ALA A 404 7.37 -27.12 2.89
C ALA A 404 8.50 -27.06 3.93
N ILE A 405 9.25 -25.95 3.97
CA ILE A 405 10.35 -25.79 4.94
C ILE A 405 9.85 -25.45 6.34
N PHE A 406 8.69 -24.78 6.47
CA PHE A 406 8.03 -24.67 7.77
C PHE A 406 7.56 -26.03 8.27
N GLU A 407 6.91 -26.83 7.42
CA GLU A 407 6.48 -28.19 7.77
C GLU A 407 7.70 -29.06 8.18
N GLU A 408 8.81 -28.97 7.45
CA GLU A 408 10.06 -29.69 7.72
C GLU A 408 10.69 -29.29 9.07
N LEU A 409 10.89 -27.99 9.31
CA LEU A 409 11.65 -27.50 10.46
C LEU A 409 10.82 -27.44 11.75
N THR A 410 9.53 -27.14 11.65
CA THR A 410 8.66 -26.97 12.81
C THR A 410 7.89 -28.24 13.17
N GLU A 411 7.61 -29.11 12.19
CA GLU A 411 6.67 -30.25 12.26
C GLU A 411 5.24 -29.83 12.66
N ILE A 412 4.92 -28.54 12.53
CA ILE A 412 3.59 -28.00 12.76
C ILE A 412 2.83 -28.01 11.43
N PRO A 413 1.57 -28.45 11.38
CA PRO A 413 0.72 -28.31 10.20
C PRO A 413 0.68 -26.87 9.69
N VAL A 414 0.97 -26.67 8.41
CA VAL A 414 0.92 -25.36 7.75
C VAL A 414 -0.18 -25.36 6.69
N SER A 415 -1.12 -24.43 6.82
CA SER A 415 -2.09 -24.11 5.77
C SER A 415 -1.74 -22.77 5.15
N VAL A 416 -1.89 -22.64 3.82
CA VAL A 416 -1.68 -21.40 3.09
C VAL A 416 -2.96 -21.08 2.36
N GLU A 417 -3.50 -19.88 2.60
CA GLU A 417 -4.85 -19.49 2.20
C GLU A 417 -4.81 -18.15 1.45
N LEU A 418 -5.62 -18.04 0.38
CA LEU A 418 -5.92 -16.75 -0.25
C LEU A 418 -6.89 -16.00 0.65
N ALA A 419 -6.60 -14.73 0.96
CA ALA A 419 -7.34 -13.99 1.98
C ALA A 419 -8.84 -13.82 1.65
N SER A 420 -9.19 -13.62 0.38
CA SER A 420 -10.59 -13.51 -0.07
C SER A 420 -11.36 -14.81 0.16
N ASP A 421 -10.87 -15.94 -0.37
CA ASP A 421 -11.52 -17.25 -0.19
C ASP A 421 -11.56 -17.67 1.30
N PHE A 422 -10.53 -17.31 2.07
CA PHE A 422 -10.49 -17.54 3.51
C PHE A 422 -11.68 -16.90 4.25
N LEU A 423 -12.04 -15.67 3.87
CA LEU A 423 -13.17 -14.91 4.40
C LEU A 423 -14.50 -15.47 3.90
N ASP A 424 -14.62 -15.75 2.59
CA ASP A 424 -15.82 -16.30 1.97
C ASP A 424 -16.25 -17.61 2.61
N ARG A 425 -15.29 -18.50 2.88
CA ARG A 425 -15.54 -19.79 3.53
C ARG A 425 -15.73 -19.68 5.03
N LYS A 426 -15.52 -18.49 5.63
CA LYS A 426 -15.49 -18.28 7.08
C LYS A 426 -14.64 -19.34 7.76
N THR A 427 -13.38 -19.41 7.35
CA THR A 427 -12.46 -20.49 7.71
C THR A 427 -12.39 -20.70 9.24
N PRO A 428 -12.45 -21.95 9.75
CA PRO A 428 -12.34 -22.21 11.18
C PRO A 428 -10.95 -21.87 11.72
N ILE A 429 -10.92 -20.99 12.72
CA ILE A 429 -9.71 -20.57 13.45
C ILE A 429 -9.92 -20.79 14.95
N PHE A 430 -8.87 -21.26 15.60
CA PHE A 430 -8.82 -21.63 17.01
C PHE A 430 -7.77 -20.82 17.77
N ARG A 431 -7.86 -20.82 19.10
CA ARG A 431 -6.98 -20.01 19.97
C ARG A 431 -5.54 -20.51 20.01
N ASP A 432 -5.31 -21.77 19.63
CA ASP A 432 -4.00 -22.41 19.52
C ASP A 432 -3.44 -22.40 18.10
N ASP A 433 -4.10 -21.68 17.18
CA ASP A 433 -3.54 -21.35 15.86
C ASP A 433 -2.60 -20.14 15.96
N VAL A 434 -1.59 -20.17 15.10
CA VAL A 434 -0.75 -19.02 14.77
C VAL A 434 -1.11 -18.56 13.36
N CYS A 435 -1.63 -17.36 13.23
CA CYS A 435 -2.03 -16.79 11.94
C CYS A 435 -0.97 -15.79 11.46
N LEU A 436 -0.36 -16.07 10.32
CA LEU A 436 0.68 -15.26 9.69
C LEU A 436 0.11 -14.52 8.49
N PHE A 437 0.16 -13.20 8.53
CA PHE A 437 -0.36 -12.34 7.47
C PHE A 437 0.80 -11.69 6.72
N VAL A 438 0.90 -11.94 5.42
CA VAL A 438 2.00 -11.45 4.59
C VAL A 438 1.48 -10.42 3.59
N SER A 439 2.00 -9.20 3.64
CA SER A 439 1.64 -8.12 2.72
C SER A 439 2.77 -7.12 2.59
N GLN A 440 3.19 -6.80 1.36
CA GLN A 440 4.21 -5.77 1.15
C GLN A 440 3.76 -4.42 1.73
N SER A 441 2.53 -4.00 1.41
CA SER A 441 1.99 -2.69 1.82
C SER A 441 1.49 -2.66 3.26
N GLY A 442 1.07 -3.80 3.81
CA GLY A 442 0.38 -3.86 5.10
C GLY A 442 -1.02 -3.21 5.10
N GLU A 443 -1.56 -2.88 3.91
CA GLU A 443 -2.84 -2.20 3.69
C GLU A 443 -3.80 -2.99 2.76
N THR A 444 -3.48 -4.24 2.44
CA THR A 444 -4.33 -5.07 1.57
C THR A 444 -5.64 -5.41 2.27
N ALA A 445 -6.78 -5.01 1.69
CA ALA A 445 -8.09 -5.06 2.34
C ALA A 445 -8.47 -6.46 2.84
N ASP A 446 -8.50 -7.47 1.95
CA ASP A 446 -8.83 -8.85 2.31
C ASP A 446 -7.90 -9.41 3.41
N THR A 447 -6.61 -9.09 3.35
CA THR A 447 -5.63 -9.56 4.34
C THR A 447 -5.87 -8.91 5.71
N ILE A 448 -6.24 -7.63 5.76
CA ILE A 448 -6.61 -6.94 7.00
C ILE A 448 -7.91 -7.49 7.57
N LEU A 449 -8.91 -7.75 6.72
CA LEU A 449 -10.17 -8.35 7.15
C LEU A 449 -9.95 -9.77 7.70
N ALA A 450 -9.10 -10.57 7.05
CA ALA A 450 -8.69 -11.88 7.54
C ALA A 450 -7.93 -11.77 8.88
N LEU A 451 -7.08 -10.75 9.05
CA LEU A 451 -6.41 -10.45 10.32
C LEU A 451 -7.42 -10.20 11.44
N ARG A 452 -8.35 -9.26 11.23
CA ARG A 452 -9.39 -8.92 12.22
C ARG A 452 -10.26 -10.12 12.55
N TYR A 453 -10.63 -10.90 11.54
CA TYR A 453 -11.38 -12.15 11.70
C TYR A 453 -10.65 -13.16 12.62
N CYS A 454 -9.33 -13.28 12.50
CA CYS A 454 -8.51 -14.16 13.35
C CYS A 454 -8.32 -13.60 14.77
N LEU A 455 -8.15 -12.28 14.91
CA LEU A 455 -8.06 -11.59 16.20
C LEU A 455 -9.34 -11.82 17.04
N GLU A 456 -10.52 -11.70 16.43
CA GLU A 456 -11.80 -11.98 17.08
C GLU A 456 -11.92 -13.42 17.61
N ARG A 457 -11.21 -14.37 16.99
CA ARG A 457 -11.17 -15.79 17.40
C ARG A 457 -10.07 -16.10 18.40
N GLY A 458 -9.27 -15.08 18.77
CA GLY A 458 -8.23 -15.19 19.80
C GLY A 458 -7.00 -15.97 19.35
N ALA A 459 -6.75 -16.07 18.05
CA ALA A 459 -5.51 -16.66 17.53
C ALA A 459 -4.33 -15.69 17.69
N LEU A 460 -3.10 -16.22 17.75
CA LEU A 460 -1.91 -15.38 17.74
C LEU A 460 -1.63 -14.89 16.31
N CYS A 461 -1.95 -13.62 16.04
CA CYS A 461 -1.73 -12.98 14.75
C CYS A 461 -0.34 -12.32 14.62
N LEU A 462 0.36 -12.61 13.52
CA LEU A 462 1.67 -12.05 13.17
C LEU A 462 1.67 -11.37 11.80
N GLY A 463 2.34 -10.23 11.68
CA GLY A 463 2.48 -9.50 10.42
C GLY A 463 3.87 -9.61 9.79
N VAL A 464 3.96 -9.91 8.49
CA VAL A 464 5.19 -9.79 7.69
C VAL A 464 4.97 -8.71 6.65
N VAL A 465 5.58 -7.54 6.86
CA VAL A 465 5.29 -6.32 6.10
C VAL A 465 6.54 -5.59 5.62
N ASN A 466 6.41 -4.71 4.63
CA ASN A 466 7.50 -3.82 4.18
C ASN A 466 7.21 -2.34 4.46
N THR A 467 6.08 -2.02 5.10
CA THR A 467 5.69 -0.64 5.41
C THR A 467 5.51 -0.50 6.92
N VAL A 468 6.41 0.27 7.53
CA VAL A 468 6.34 0.66 8.95
C VAL A 468 5.09 1.50 9.20
N GLY A 469 4.41 1.28 10.32
CA GLY A 469 3.21 2.02 10.69
C GLY A 469 1.95 1.65 9.91
N SER A 470 2.03 0.67 9.00
CA SER A 470 0.86 0.13 8.30
C SER A 470 -0.16 -0.47 9.26
N THR A 471 -1.42 -0.53 8.84
CA THR A 471 -2.53 -1.12 9.60
C THR A 471 -2.20 -2.52 10.12
N MET A 472 -1.70 -3.41 9.26
CA MET A 472 -1.28 -4.75 9.68
C MET A 472 -0.15 -4.74 10.71
N SER A 473 0.83 -3.83 10.57
CA SER A 473 1.95 -3.75 11.52
C SER A 473 1.53 -3.30 12.92
N ARG A 474 0.43 -2.55 13.03
CA ARG A 474 -0.11 -2.02 14.30
C ARG A 474 -1.11 -2.97 14.96
N GLU A 475 -1.95 -3.63 14.16
CA GLU A 475 -3.01 -4.52 14.68
C GLU A 475 -2.51 -5.94 15.02
N THR A 476 -1.38 -6.37 14.47
CA THR A 476 -0.79 -7.69 14.80
C THR A 476 -0.09 -7.69 16.15
N HIS A 477 -0.05 -8.83 16.85
CA HIS A 477 0.58 -8.95 18.16
C HIS A 477 2.11 -8.81 18.09
N CYS A 478 2.69 -9.29 16.99
CA CYS A 478 4.11 -9.18 16.67
C CYS A 478 4.32 -9.30 15.16
N GLY A 479 5.53 -9.03 14.69
CA GLY A 479 5.78 -9.08 13.25
C GLY A 479 7.24 -8.94 12.84
N ILE A 480 7.44 -9.00 11.52
CA ILE A 480 8.73 -8.85 10.85
C ILE A 480 8.58 -7.76 9.80
N HIS A 481 9.37 -6.69 9.92
CA HIS A 481 9.58 -5.75 8.82
C HIS A 481 10.61 -6.34 7.85
N ILE A 482 10.24 -6.66 6.61
CA ILE A 482 11.15 -7.34 5.69
C ILE A 482 12.36 -6.46 5.32
N ASN A 483 12.22 -5.14 5.33
CA ASN A 483 13.31 -4.19 5.07
C ASN A 483 13.90 -4.29 3.65
N ALA A 484 13.03 -4.43 2.65
CA ALA A 484 13.42 -4.45 1.24
C ALA A 484 13.64 -3.04 0.65
N GLY A 485 13.36 -1.99 1.45
CA GLY A 485 13.21 -0.62 0.99
C GLY A 485 11.86 -0.40 0.26
N PRO A 486 11.51 0.85 -0.07
CA PRO A 486 10.32 1.17 -0.86
C PRO A 486 10.31 0.40 -2.19
N GLU A 487 9.13 -0.11 -2.56
CA GLU A 487 8.88 -0.75 -3.85
C GLU A 487 7.82 0.09 -4.56
N ILE A 488 8.16 0.67 -5.71
CA ILE A 488 7.34 1.58 -6.50
C ILE A 488 6.72 0.85 -7.69
N GLY A 489 7.43 -0.11 -8.31
CA GLY A 489 6.90 -0.90 -9.42
C GLY A 489 5.59 -1.60 -9.04
N VAL A 490 4.59 -1.60 -9.92
CA VAL A 490 3.28 -2.23 -9.62
C VAL A 490 3.43 -3.73 -9.39
N ALA A 491 4.19 -4.42 -10.24
CA ALA A 491 4.50 -5.83 -10.06
C ALA A 491 5.58 -6.02 -8.99
N SER A 492 5.25 -6.76 -7.93
CA SER A 492 6.19 -7.03 -6.83
C SER A 492 7.38 -7.89 -7.29
N THR A 493 8.59 -7.55 -6.83
CA THR A 493 9.84 -8.24 -7.18
C THR A 493 10.71 -8.47 -5.93
N LYS A 494 11.40 -7.42 -5.44
CA LYS A 494 12.25 -7.50 -4.25
C LYS A 494 11.47 -7.77 -2.97
N ALA A 495 10.20 -7.37 -2.90
CA ALA A 495 9.38 -7.72 -1.74
C ALA A 495 9.05 -9.23 -1.71
N TYR A 496 8.86 -9.91 -2.84
CA TYR A 496 8.68 -11.38 -2.87
C TYR A 496 9.89 -12.11 -2.31
N THR A 497 11.09 -11.80 -2.80
CA THR A 497 12.32 -12.47 -2.35
C THR A 497 12.65 -12.14 -0.90
N SER A 498 12.40 -10.91 -0.46
CA SER A 498 12.57 -10.51 0.94
C SER A 498 11.53 -11.15 1.87
N GLN A 499 10.27 -11.31 1.45
CA GLN A 499 9.24 -12.05 2.18
C GLN A 499 9.65 -13.52 2.34
N TYR A 500 10.09 -14.16 1.26
CA TYR A 500 10.58 -15.54 1.28
C TYR A 500 11.73 -15.68 2.30
N ILE A 501 12.74 -14.80 2.29
CA ILE A 501 13.85 -14.87 3.26
C ILE A 501 13.37 -14.63 4.69
N ALA A 502 12.49 -13.65 4.93
CA ALA A 502 11.93 -13.40 6.26
C ALA A 502 11.21 -14.64 6.82
N LEU A 503 10.44 -15.33 5.97
CA LEU A 503 9.75 -16.57 6.31
C LEU A 503 10.74 -17.72 6.56
N ILE A 504 11.80 -17.86 5.77
CA ILE A 504 12.89 -18.83 6.02
C ILE A 504 13.55 -18.57 7.37
N MET A 505 13.92 -17.32 7.66
CA MET A 505 14.53 -16.94 8.94
C MET A 505 13.61 -17.29 10.13
N MET A 506 12.30 -17.09 9.97
CA MET A 506 11.31 -17.48 10.97
C MET A 506 11.30 -19.00 11.19
N ALA A 507 11.26 -19.81 10.13
CA ALA A 507 11.30 -21.27 10.26
C ALA A 507 12.60 -21.78 10.91
N VAL A 508 13.74 -21.18 10.55
CA VAL A 508 15.05 -21.47 11.17
C VAL A 508 15.05 -21.13 12.65
N GLN A 509 14.53 -19.96 13.05
CA GLN A 509 14.47 -19.56 14.46
C GLN A 509 13.48 -20.42 15.26
N LEU A 510 12.35 -20.81 14.68
CA LEU A 510 11.36 -21.66 15.36
C LEU A 510 11.91 -23.06 15.67
N SER A 511 12.83 -23.57 14.85
CA SER A 511 13.43 -24.90 15.00
C SER A 511 14.72 -24.94 15.83
N GLU A 512 15.14 -23.82 16.42
CA GLU A 512 16.41 -23.68 17.15
C GLU A 512 16.58 -24.69 18.30
N ASP A 513 15.50 -25.02 19.03
CA ASP A 513 15.54 -25.95 20.18
C ASP A 513 15.76 -27.42 19.77
N ARG A 514 15.71 -27.73 18.47
CA ARG A 514 15.85 -29.10 17.95
C ARG A 514 17.29 -29.36 17.52
N ILE A 515 18.00 -30.19 18.29
CA ILE A 515 19.39 -30.58 17.99
C ILE A 515 19.49 -31.31 16.63
N SER A 516 18.53 -32.17 16.29
CA SER A 516 18.50 -32.93 15.03
C SER A 516 18.46 -32.05 13.78
N MET A 517 17.94 -30.83 13.88
CA MET A 517 17.83 -29.89 12.75
C MET A 517 19.04 -28.96 12.62
N THR A 518 20.07 -29.12 13.44
CA THR A 518 21.22 -28.19 13.48
C THR A 518 21.98 -28.15 12.16
N GLU A 519 22.30 -29.30 11.57
CA GLU A 519 22.99 -29.35 10.28
C GLU A 519 22.15 -28.71 9.16
N ARG A 520 20.84 -28.97 9.18
CA ARG A 520 19.90 -28.39 8.21
C ARG A 520 19.83 -26.87 8.34
N ARG A 521 19.69 -26.33 9.56
CA ARG A 521 19.73 -24.87 9.82
C ARG A 521 21.05 -24.26 9.36
N ASN A 522 22.18 -24.89 9.69
CA ASN A 522 23.50 -24.41 9.29
C ASN A 522 23.65 -24.34 7.77
N ALA A 523 23.21 -25.38 7.05
CA ALA A 523 23.22 -25.38 5.59
C ALA A 523 22.38 -24.22 5.02
N ILE A 524 21.18 -23.99 5.57
CA ILE A 524 20.31 -22.88 5.15
C ILE A 524 21.00 -21.52 5.40
N ILE A 525 21.60 -21.32 6.57
CA ILE A 525 22.28 -20.07 6.92
C ILE A 525 23.50 -19.82 6.02
N ASP A 526 24.29 -20.86 5.73
CA ASP A 526 25.41 -20.78 4.79
C ASP A 526 24.91 -20.46 3.36
N GLY A 527 23.76 -21.04 2.96
CA GLY A 527 23.10 -20.73 1.70
C GLY A 527 22.60 -19.28 1.61
N LEU A 528 22.02 -18.76 2.69
CA LEU A 528 21.60 -17.35 2.80
C LEU A 528 22.80 -16.40 2.65
N HIS A 529 23.96 -16.76 3.20
CA HIS A 529 25.19 -15.98 3.06
C HIS A 529 25.66 -15.88 1.59
N ALA A 530 25.56 -16.96 0.83
CA ALA A 530 25.97 -17.00 -0.58
C ALA A 530 24.97 -16.33 -1.54
N LEU A 531 23.70 -16.21 -1.12
CA LEU A 531 22.58 -15.81 -1.97
C LEU A 531 22.77 -14.46 -2.71
N PRO A 532 23.26 -13.37 -2.08
CA PRO A 532 23.43 -12.09 -2.79
C PRO A 532 24.38 -12.20 -3.99
N HIS A 533 25.47 -12.96 -3.84
CA HIS A 533 26.44 -13.16 -4.92
C HIS A 533 25.85 -14.03 -6.04
N GLN A 534 25.08 -15.06 -5.67
CA GLN A 534 24.39 -15.91 -6.64
C GLN A 534 23.37 -15.11 -7.47
N ILE A 535 22.56 -14.24 -6.83
CA ILE A 535 21.64 -13.35 -7.55
C ILE A 535 22.42 -12.44 -8.52
N LYS A 536 23.55 -11.84 -8.10
CA LYS A 536 24.39 -11.02 -8.99
C LYS A 536 24.86 -11.79 -10.23
N SER A 537 25.23 -13.06 -10.09
CA SER A 537 25.64 -13.90 -11.23
C SER A 537 24.49 -14.17 -12.22
N ILE A 538 23.25 -14.26 -11.74
CA ILE A 538 22.07 -14.42 -12.59
C ILE A 538 21.74 -13.11 -13.31
N LEU A 539 21.80 -11.98 -12.61
CA LEU A 539 21.59 -10.65 -13.22
C LEU A 539 22.62 -10.37 -14.33
N ALA A 540 23.82 -10.95 -14.25
CA ALA A 540 24.82 -10.85 -15.33
C ALA A 540 24.37 -11.54 -16.64
N GLN A 541 23.39 -12.43 -16.59
CA GLN A 541 22.82 -13.12 -17.76
C GLN A 541 21.72 -12.32 -18.47
N ASP A 542 21.45 -11.08 -18.02
CA ASP A 542 20.34 -10.25 -18.52
C ASP A 542 20.28 -10.14 -20.04
N LYS A 543 21.43 -9.89 -20.70
CA LYS A 543 21.49 -9.81 -22.18
C LYS A 543 21.07 -11.11 -22.87
N ALA A 544 21.40 -12.27 -22.29
CA ALA A 544 21.00 -13.56 -22.84
C ALA A 544 19.49 -13.78 -22.66
N LEU A 545 18.94 -13.39 -21.51
CA LEU A 545 17.50 -13.44 -21.23
C LEU A 545 16.72 -12.47 -22.12
N GLN A 546 17.25 -11.28 -22.39
CA GLN A 546 16.71 -10.34 -23.36
C GLN A 546 16.64 -10.99 -24.75
N GLY A 547 17.72 -11.62 -25.21
CA GLY A 547 17.74 -12.35 -26.48
C GLY A 547 16.73 -13.50 -26.53
N LEU A 548 16.56 -14.23 -25.43
CA LEU A 548 15.58 -15.31 -25.32
C LEU A 548 14.14 -14.77 -25.41
N ALA A 549 13.83 -13.70 -24.69
CA ALA A 549 12.53 -13.03 -24.74
C ALA A 549 12.19 -12.57 -26.17
N HIS A 550 13.07 -11.79 -26.79
CA HIS A 550 12.83 -11.21 -28.12
C HIS A 550 12.75 -12.26 -29.24
N ASN A 551 13.66 -13.24 -29.23
CA ASN A 551 13.80 -14.17 -30.35
C ASN A 551 12.92 -15.42 -30.23
N THR A 552 12.49 -15.79 -29.01
CA THR A 552 11.75 -17.03 -28.79
C THR A 552 10.32 -16.80 -28.30
N LEU A 553 10.09 -15.81 -27.43
CA LEU A 553 8.83 -15.73 -26.67
C LEU A 553 7.96 -14.53 -27.06
N ALA A 554 8.52 -13.46 -27.63
CA ALA A 554 7.81 -12.19 -27.87
C ALA A 554 6.61 -12.30 -28.82
N LYS A 555 6.58 -13.31 -29.70
CA LYS A 555 5.46 -13.55 -30.64
C LYS A 555 4.42 -14.52 -30.11
N GLU A 556 4.71 -15.17 -28.99
CA GLU A 556 3.84 -16.19 -28.44
C GLU A 556 2.66 -15.58 -27.70
N ARG A 557 1.50 -16.23 -27.78
CA ARG A 557 0.27 -15.77 -27.10
C ARG A 557 0.08 -16.41 -25.74
N SER A 558 0.63 -17.60 -25.56
CA SER A 558 0.48 -18.38 -24.34
C SER A 558 1.82 -18.97 -23.92
N LEU A 559 2.00 -19.21 -22.63
CA LEU A 559 3.23 -19.79 -22.06
C LEU A 559 2.90 -20.65 -20.85
N LEU A 560 3.35 -21.90 -20.86
CA LEU A 560 3.22 -22.80 -19.72
C LEU A 560 4.53 -22.84 -18.93
N ILE A 561 4.46 -22.65 -17.62
CA ILE A 561 5.61 -22.73 -16.72
C ILE A 561 5.41 -23.91 -15.78
N MET A 562 6.34 -24.85 -15.78
CA MET A 562 6.21 -26.12 -15.09
C MET A 562 7.30 -26.33 -14.06
N GLY A 563 6.93 -26.87 -12.90
CA GLY A 563 7.87 -27.13 -11.80
C GLY A 563 7.21 -27.95 -10.71
N ARG A 564 8.01 -28.38 -9.72
CA ARG A 564 7.54 -29.26 -8.64
C ARG A 564 8.25 -28.94 -7.32
N GLY A 565 7.61 -29.28 -6.20
CA GLY A 565 8.16 -29.04 -4.86
C GLY A 565 8.40 -27.55 -4.63
N TYR A 566 9.59 -27.18 -4.18
CA TYR A 566 10.00 -25.79 -3.95
C TYR A 566 9.88 -24.90 -5.20
N GLN A 567 9.88 -25.48 -6.41
CA GLN A 567 9.75 -24.74 -7.66
C GLN A 567 8.29 -24.49 -8.07
N HIS A 568 7.30 -25.07 -7.39
CA HIS A 568 5.89 -24.86 -7.75
C HIS A 568 5.47 -23.39 -7.58
N ALA A 569 5.82 -22.78 -6.46
CA ALA A 569 5.56 -21.37 -6.21
C ALA A 569 6.28 -20.47 -7.23
N THR A 570 7.51 -20.83 -7.63
CA THR A 570 8.24 -20.11 -8.69
C THR A 570 7.49 -20.13 -10.02
N CYS A 571 6.85 -21.25 -10.38
CA CYS A 571 6.04 -21.32 -11.61
C CYS A 571 4.82 -20.41 -11.56
N LEU A 572 4.10 -20.43 -10.43
CA LEU A 572 2.93 -19.57 -10.23
C LEU A 572 3.33 -18.09 -10.25
N GLU A 573 4.42 -17.74 -9.59
CA GLU A 573 4.92 -16.36 -9.54
C GLU A 573 5.40 -15.87 -10.90
N GLY A 574 6.20 -16.67 -11.62
CA GLY A 574 6.62 -16.31 -12.98
C GLY A 574 5.45 -16.13 -13.95
N ALA A 575 4.44 -17.01 -13.84
CA ALA A 575 3.22 -16.91 -14.64
C ALA A 575 2.35 -15.71 -14.23
N LEU A 576 2.39 -15.30 -12.96
CA LEU A 576 1.72 -14.07 -12.54
C LEU A 576 2.45 -12.83 -13.09
N LYS A 577 3.78 -12.75 -12.98
CA LYS A 577 4.56 -11.61 -13.51
C LYS A 577 4.35 -11.42 -15.00
N ILE A 578 4.48 -12.49 -15.80
CA ILE A 578 4.31 -12.41 -17.26
C ILE A 578 2.87 -12.00 -17.62
N LYS A 579 1.87 -12.48 -16.87
CA LYS A 579 0.47 -12.08 -17.07
C LYS A 579 0.24 -10.60 -16.74
N GLU A 580 0.78 -10.13 -15.62
CA GLU A 580 0.62 -8.76 -15.13
C GLU A 580 1.27 -7.73 -16.06
N VAL A 581 2.52 -7.95 -16.48
CA VAL A 581 3.31 -6.92 -17.18
C VAL A 581 3.35 -7.09 -18.70
N CYS A 582 3.20 -8.31 -19.23
CA CYS A 582 3.27 -8.57 -20.67
C CYS A 582 1.89 -8.79 -21.32
N TYR A 583 0.86 -9.06 -20.51
CA TYR A 583 -0.48 -9.50 -20.96
C TYR A 583 -0.49 -10.78 -21.81
N MET A 584 0.61 -11.54 -21.78
CA MET A 584 0.68 -12.87 -22.37
C MET A 584 -0.03 -13.86 -21.45
N HIS A 585 -0.84 -14.75 -22.02
CA HIS A 585 -1.53 -15.77 -21.23
C HIS A 585 -0.52 -16.78 -20.69
N SER A 586 -0.12 -16.61 -19.44
CA SER A 586 0.86 -17.47 -18.79
C SER A 586 0.24 -18.23 -17.62
N GLU A 587 0.54 -19.51 -17.54
CA GLU A 587 -0.02 -20.42 -16.54
C GLU A 587 1.08 -21.25 -15.87
N GLY A 588 1.07 -21.27 -14.54
CA GLY A 588 1.98 -22.07 -13.74
C GLY A 588 1.34 -23.43 -13.41
N ILE A 589 1.98 -24.51 -13.83
CA ILE A 589 1.45 -25.87 -13.72
C ILE A 589 2.36 -26.72 -12.84
N LEU A 590 1.76 -27.43 -11.88
CA LEU A 590 2.48 -28.44 -11.12
C LEU A 590 2.87 -29.58 -12.05
N ALA A 591 4.16 -29.84 -12.24
CA ALA A 591 4.66 -30.84 -13.20
C ALA A 591 4.14 -32.27 -12.93
N GLY A 592 3.70 -32.55 -11.70
CA GLY A 592 3.03 -33.80 -11.34
C GLY A 592 1.66 -34.00 -11.99
N GLU A 593 0.97 -32.90 -12.29
CA GLU A 593 -0.41 -32.90 -12.78
C GLU A 593 -0.51 -33.01 -14.30
N LEU A 594 0.60 -33.00 -15.03
CA LEU A 594 0.59 -32.98 -16.51
C LEU A 594 -0.29 -34.08 -17.10
N LYS A 595 -0.16 -35.32 -16.62
CA LYS A 595 -0.94 -36.46 -17.13
C LYS A 595 -2.42 -36.40 -16.80
N HIS A 596 -2.84 -35.52 -15.90
CA HIS A 596 -4.21 -35.38 -15.44
C HIS A 596 -5.02 -34.36 -16.26
N GLY A 597 -4.51 -33.95 -17.43
CA GLY A 597 -5.20 -33.08 -18.39
C GLY A 597 -4.27 -32.11 -19.11
N PRO A 598 -3.46 -31.30 -18.40
CA PRO A 598 -2.70 -30.21 -19.01
C PRO A 598 -1.71 -30.61 -20.11
N LEU A 599 -1.22 -31.86 -20.10
CA LEU A 599 -0.34 -32.37 -21.16
C LEU A 599 -1.00 -32.36 -22.54
N ALA A 600 -2.33 -32.32 -22.63
CA ALA A 600 -3.07 -32.19 -23.90
C ALA A 600 -2.81 -30.86 -24.62
N LEU A 601 -2.34 -29.83 -23.91
CA LEU A 601 -1.98 -28.53 -24.49
C LEU A 601 -0.60 -28.52 -25.15
N ILE A 602 0.22 -29.57 -24.95
CA ILE A 602 1.60 -29.62 -25.43
C ILE A 602 1.66 -30.12 -26.87
N ASP A 603 2.23 -29.29 -27.74
CA ASP A 603 2.61 -29.62 -29.10
C ASP A 603 3.93 -28.92 -29.50
N GLU A 604 4.26 -28.90 -30.79
CA GLU A 604 5.47 -28.26 -31.33
C GLU A 604 5.47 -26.72 -31.21
N SER A 605 4.29 -26.11 -31.02
CA SER A 605 4.08 -24.66 -31.02
C SER A 605 3.93 -24.07 -29.62
N MET A 606 3.39 -24.83 -28.67
CA MET A 606 3.19 -24.36 -27.30
C MET A 606 4.53 -24.12 -26.59
N PRO A 607 4.90 -22.88 -26.24
CA PRO A 607 6.13 -22.63 -25.52
C PRO A 607 5.98 -23.08 -24.06
N VAL A 608 7.04 -23.71 -23.57
CA VAL A 608 7.09 -24.24 -22.20
C VAL A 608 8.39 -23.79 -21.54
N ILE A 609 8.31 -23.32 -20.31
CA ILE A 609 9.46 -23.22 -19.41
C ILE A 609 9.35 -24.33 -18.37
N LEU A 610 10.38 -25.17 -18.25
CA LEU A 610 10.45 -26.22 -17.24
C LEU A 610 11.57 -25.90 -16.23
N ILE A 611 11.23 -25.82 -14.95
CA ILE A 611 12.18 -25.61 -13.87
C ILE A 611 12.63 -26.97 -13.34
N MET A 612 13.90 -27.32 -13.59
CA MET A 612 14.49 -28.63 -13.26
C MET A 612 15.84 -28.44 -12.57
N THR A 613 15.79 -28.26 -11.25
CA THR A 613 16.96 -28.05 -10.37
C THR A 613 17.32 -29.32 -9.60
N LYS A 614 18.61 -29.49 -9.24
CA LYS A 614 19.19 -30.63 -8.52
C LYS A 614 18.74 -30.68 -7.05
N ASP A 615 17.50 -31.12 -6.85
CA ASP A 615 16.92 -31.47 -5.55
C ASP A 615 16.47 -32.95 -5.52
N SER A 616 15.82 -33.36 -4.43
CA SER A 616 15.30 -34.73 -4.27
C SER A 616 14.19 -35.11 -5.27
N LEU A 617 13.59 -34.12 -5.95
CA LEU A 617 12.53 -34.31 -6.94
C LEU A 617 13.05 -34.30 -8.38
N TYR A 618 14.35 -34.06 -8.60
CA TYR A 618 14.98 -34.03 -9.92
C TYR A 618 14.57 -35.19 -10.84
N PRO A 619 14.60 -36.48 -10.42
CA PRO A 619 14.21 -37.60 -11.30
C PRO A 619 12.73 -37.53 -11.73
N LYS A 620 11.86 -36.99 -10.88
CA LYS A 620 10.43 -36.82 -11.18
C LYS A 620 10.21 -35.70 -12.18
N VAL A 621 10.99 -34.63 -12.12
CA VAL A 621 10.93 -33.53 -13.10
C VAL A 621 11.53 -33.94 -14.43
N GLN A 622 12.62 -34.72 -14.43
CA GLN A 622 13.16 -35.34 -15.64
C GLN A 622 12.12 -36.22 -16.35
N THR A 623 11.28 -36.91 -15.58
CA THR A 623 10.15 -37.67 -16.12
C THR A 623 9.08 -36.77 -16.76
N ALA A 624 8.85 -35.56 -16.22
CA ALA A 624 7.99 -34.57 -16.86
C ALA A 624 8.61 -34.01 -18.15
N LEU A 625 9.91 -33.75 -18.18
CA LEU A 625 10.64 -33.36 -19.39
C LEU A 625 10.48 -34.39 -20.51
N MET A 626 10.61 -35.68 -20.18
CA MET A 626 10.39 -36.77 -21.14
C MET A 626 8.95 -36.79 -21.68
N GLN A 627 7.96 -36.45 -20.86
CA GLN A 627 6.56 -36.41 -21.29
C GLN A 627 6.30 -35.25 -22.27
N VAL A 628 6.82 -34.06 -21.96
CA VAL A 628 6.71 -32.87 -22.81
C VAL A 628 7.40 -33.12 -24.16
N THR A 629 8.64 -33.60 -24.13
CA THR A 629 9.42 -33.87 -25.35
C THR A 629 8.82 -35.02 -26.17
N ALA A 630 8.20 -36.03 -25.55
CA ALA A 630 7.47 -37.09 -26.25
C ALA A 630 6.19 -36.59 -26.96
N ARG A 631 5.74 -35.36 -26.68
CA ARG A 631 4.68 -34.65 -27.41
C ARG A 631 5.24 -33.55 -28.32
N LYS A 632 6.54 -33.62 -28.60
CA LYS A 632 7.31 -32.69 -29.44
C LYS A 632 7.40 -31.27 -28.90
N GLY A 633 7.03 -31.04 -27.64
CA GLY A 633 7.26 -29.77 -26.97
C GLY A 633 8.77 -29.50 -26.85
N GLN A 634 9.15 -28.25 -27.06
CA GLN A 634 10.54 -27.79 -27.01
C GLN A 634 10.76 -26.83 -25.83
N PRO A 635 10.84 -27.36 -24.59
CA PRO A 635 10.89 -26.52 -23.41
C PRO A 635 12.22 -25.78 -23.28
N ILE A 636 12.13 -24.55 -22.78
CA ILE A 636 13.27 -23.82 -22.19
C ILE A 636 13.46 -24.36 -20.77
N ILE A 637 14.65 -24.83 -20.44
CA ILE A 637 14.93 -25.47 -19.15
C ILE A 637 15.66 -24.50 -18.22
N ILE A 638 15.09 -24.16 -17.07
CA ILE A 638 15.81 -23.51 -15.98
C ILE A 638 16.46 -24.62 -15.13
N CYS A 639 17.79 -24.70 -15.12
CA CYS A 639 18.53 -25.77 -14.46
C CYS A 639 19.82 -25.26 -13.81
N ASN A 640 20.46 -26.10 -12.99
CA ASN A 640 21.68 -25.69 -12.31
C ASN A 640 22.89 -25.63 -13.26
N ASP A 641 23.86 -24.77 -12.94
CA ASP A 641 25.11 -24.61 -13.70
C ASP A 641 25.91 -25.92 -13.83
N ASP A 642 25.88 -26.76 -12.78
CA ASP A 642 26.58 -28.04 -12.70
C ASP A 642 25.83 -29.21 -13.36
N ASP A 643 24.63 -28.99 -13.91
CA ASP A 643 23.79 -30.06 -14.46
C ASP A 643 24.24 -30.51 -15.87
N GLN A 644 24.90 -31.68 -15.93
CA GLN A 644 25.37 -32.31 -17.16
C GLN A 644 24.35 -33.24 -17.83
N ASP A 645 23.19 -33.50 -17.20
CA ASP A 645 22.19 -34.45 -17.72
C ASP A 645 21.28 -33.82 -18.81
N ILE A 646 21.40 -32.50 -19.03
CA ILE A 646 20.66 -31.79 -20.06
C ILE A 646 21.23 -32.08 -21.45
N LYS A 647 20.39 -32.56 -22.36
CA LYS A 647 20.81 -32.90 -23.72
C LYS A 647 21.33 -31.67 -24.49
N PRO A 648 22.42 -31.80 -25.26
CA PRO A 648 22.89 -30.74 -26.16
C PRO A 648 21.79 -30.29 -27.12
N GLY A 649 21.69 -28.98 -27.35
CA GLY A 649 20.71 -28.37 -28.27
C GLY A 649 19.40 -27.93 -27.63
N MET A 650 19.13 -28.27 -26.36
CA MET A 650 17.99 -27.70 -25.63
C MET A 650 18.32 -26.26 -25.17
N LYS A 651 17.32 -25.36 -25.22
CA LYS A 651 17.47 -24.00 -24.68
C LYS A 651 17.51 -24.07 -23.15
N THR A 652 18.52 -23.47 -22.54
CA THR A 652 18.69 -23.50 -21.09
C THR A 652 18.90 -22.10 -20.50
N ILE A 653 18.45 -21.92 -19.27
CA ILE A 653 18.80 -20.81 -18.39
C ILE A 653 19.49 -21.45 -17.19
N ARG A 654 20.77 -21.14 -17.00
CA ARG A 654 21.62 -21.79 -16.02
C ARG A 654 21.68 -20.92 -14.76
N VAL A 655 21.38 -21.51 -13.61
CA VAL A 655 21.40 -20.81 -12.31
C VAL A 655 22.33 -21.51 -11.33
N PRO A 656 22.97 -20.78 -10.39
CA PRO A 656 23.78 -21.39 -9.36
C PRO A 656 22.99 -22.39 -8.52
N ARG A 657 23.68 -23.44 -8.07
CA ARG A 657 23.13 -24.40 -7.11
C ARG A 657 23.21 -23.83 -5.70
N THR A 658 22.13 -23.98 -4.94
CA THR A 658 22.07 -23.63 -3.52
C THR A 658 21.27 -24.69 -2.74
N VAL A 659 20.98 -24.42 -1.48
CA VAL A 659 20.09 -25.25 -0.66
C VAL A 659 18.72 -25.31 -1.31
N ASP A 660 18.12 -26.50 -1.37
CA ASP A 660 16.85 -26.77 -2.05
C ASP A 660 15.72 -25.78 -1.69
N CYS A 661 15.54 -25.48 -0.41
CA CYS A 661 14.52 -24.54 0.08
C CYS A 661 14.84 -23.05 -0.23
N LEU A 662 16.04 -22.75 -0.73
CA LEU A 662 16.44 -21.40 -1.18
C LEU A 662 16.49 -21.31 -2.71
N GLN A 663 16.49 -22.43 -3.42
CA GLN A 663 16.68 -22.45 -4.88
C GLN A 663 15.59 -21.66 -5.63
N GLY A 664 14.38 -21.59 -5.07
CA GLY A 664 13.27 -20.78 -5.59
C GLY A 664 13.58 -19.27 -5.69
N LEU A 665 14.44 -18.75 -4.80
CA LEU A 665 14.91 -17.36 -4.81
C LEU A 665 15.80 -17.07 -6.02
N LEU A 666 16.50 -18.08 -6.54
CA LEU A 666 17.37 -17.95 -7.70
C LEU A 666 16.61 -18.19 -9.00
N THR A 667 15.71 -19.16 -9.04
CA THR A 667 14.96 -19.52 -10.26
C THR A 667 13.87 -18.53 -10.62
N VAL A 668 13.41 -17.69 -9.67
CA VAL A 668 12.42 -16.63 -9.96
C VAL A 668 13.02 -15.42 -10.67
N VAL A 669 14.30 -15.09 -10.42
CA VAL A 669 14.95 -13.89 -10.97
C VAL A 669 14.99 -13.90 -12.50
N PRO A 670 15.34 -15.02 -13.19
CA PRO A 670 15.22 -15.09 -14.64
C PRO A 670 13.80 -14.88 -15.15
N LEU A 671 12.77 -15.34 -14.43
CA LEU A 671 11.37 -15.15 -14.82
C LEU A 671 10.94 -13.69 -14.68
N GLN A 672 11.42 -12.99 -13.64
CA GLN A 672 11.22 -11.54 -13.49
C GLN A 672 11.87 -10.78 -14.65
N LEU A 673 13.13 -11.07 -14.99
CA LEU A 673 13.82 -10.45 -16.13
C LEU A 673 13.15 -10.78 -17.47
N LEU A 674 12.72 -12.03 -17.68
CA LEU A 674 11.97 -12.41 -18.87
C LEU A 674 10.66 -11.65 -18.98
N SER A 675 9.93 -11.48 -17.87
CA SER A 675 8.70 -10.69 -17.87
C SER A 675 8.97 -9.22 -18.23
N TYR A 676 10.04 -8.62 -17.67
CA TYR A 676 10.45 -7.27 -18.02
C TYR A 676 10.75 -7.15 -19.53
N HIS A 677 11.63 -7.99 -20.07
CA HIS A 677 12.03 -7.92 -21.47
C HIS A 677 10.88 -8.21 -22.44
N LEU A 678 9.97 -9.11 -22.08
CA LEU A 678 8.77 -9.39 -22.87
C LEU A 678 7.83 -8.19 -22.93
N ALA A 679 7.64 -7.49 -21.80
CA ALA A 679 6.83 -6.27 -21.77
C ALA A 679 7.45 -5.14 -22.59
N ILE A 680 8.77 -4.95 -22.49
CA ILE A 680 9.49 -3.98 -23.35
C ILE A 680 9.34 -4.35 -24.83
N ALA A 681 9.51 -5.63 -25.19
CA ALA A 681 9.31 -6.10 -26.57
C ALA A 681 7.87 -5.90 -27.07
N ALA A 682 6.88 -5.96 -26.17
CA ALA A 682 5.48 -5.71 -26.47
C ALA A 682 5.11 -4.20 -26.48
N GLY A 683 6.05 -3.30 -26.16
CA GLY A 683 5.78 -1.87 -26.05
C GLY A 683 4.88 -1.50 -24.86
N VAL A 684 4.86 -2.33 -23.82
CA VAL A 684 4.07 -2.12 -22.60
C VAL A 684 4.92 -1.41 -21.55
N ASP A 685 4.30 -0.45 -20.86
CA ASP A 685 4.91 0.22 -19.71
C ASP A 685 4.87 -0.70 -18.48
N VAL A 686 6.03 -1.22 -18.08
CA VAL A 686 6.16 -2.18 -16.97
C VAL A 686 5.87 -1.59 -15.60
N ASP A 687 6.03 -0.27 -15.43
CA ASP A 687 5.75 0.40 -14.16
C ASP A 687 4.24 0.67 -14.00
N PHE A 688 3.49 0.66 -15.11
CA PHE A 688 2.06 1.00 -15.18
C PHE A 688 1.24 -0.03 -15.99
N PRO A 689 1.16 -1.30 -15.52
CA PRO A 689 0.38 -2.33 -16.20
C PRO A 689 -1.13 -2.03 -16.11
N ARG A 690 -1.82 -2.01 -17.26
CA ARG A 690 -3.22 -1.63 -17.41
C ARG A 690 -4.14 -2.35 -16.41
N ASN A 691 -5.18 -1.64 -15.98
CA ASN A 691 -6.24 -2.12 -15.08
C ASN A 691 -5.79 -2.46 -13.65
N LEU A 692 -4.51 -2.25 -13.31
CA LEU A 692 -3.96 -2.60 -12.00
C LEU A 692 -3.33 -1.38 -11.33
N ALA A 693 -3.38 -1.35 -10.01
CA ALA A 693 -2.57 -0.46 -9.18
C ALA A 693 -1.78 -1.29 -8.17
N LYS A 694 -0.69 -0.73 -7.63
CA LYS A 694 0.24 -1.49 -6.78
C LYS A 694 -0.40 -2.18 -5.57
N SER A 695 -1.37 -1.53 -4.91
CA SER A 695 -2.04 -2.09 -3.74
C SER A 695 -3.57 -1.96 -3.84
N VAL A 696 -4.24 -3.07 -3.50
CA VAL A 696 -5.70 -3.23 -3.44
C VAL A 696 -6.14 -3.02 -1.99
N THR A 697 -6.69 -1.85 -1.72
CA THR A 697 -6.95 -1.37 -0.35
C THR A 697 -8.41 -1.04 -0.08
N VAL A 698 -9.25 -1.34 -1.06
CA VAL A 698 -10.70 -1.24 -1.04
C VAL A 698 -11.24 -2.46 -1.77
N GLU A 699 -12.44 -2.93 -1.36
CA GLU A 699 -13.16 -4.03 -2.02
C GLU A 699 -13.72 -3.64 -3.40
#